data_AF-A0A168NYZ9-F1
#
_entry.id   AF-A0A168NYZ9-F1
#
_cell.length_a   1.000
_cell.length_b   1.000
_cell.length_c   1.000
_cell.angle_alpha   90.00
_cell.angle_beta   90.00
_cell.angle_gamma   90.00
#
_symmetry.space_group_name_H-M   'P 1'
#
loop_
_entity.id
_entity.type
_entity.pdbx_description
1 polymer ?
#
loop_
_entity_poly.entity_id
_entity_poly.type
_entity_poly.pdbx_seq_one_letter_code
_entity_poly.pdbx_strand_id
1 'polypeptide(L)'
;MTDEQGVNSNEMKAQVTPNEQNLSPLTEKVIKDDMLASEDLDLRTMVAANGIISIEIQESEMRQQKKLDEYGVSISKYTVDPAGVLDSYGGLMSALTASSDEILIPKGVYLIRQNITIPANKKLVFGRNARLKPANGVTITIHGTWVASDDDWIFDMSLGGVIGGDFKVNEIRPEWTGAKGDGITDDAKAFNDAMTLCAKKRKMLLGAKIYKVKSTIENNARGIEGVATYVDGGNSGTLITFDPINKETDLLPCIRIANAGVNVVFENFRISGVVAYNSRYLSRWVDKSKFEAGTYDMFSTGVVAIDISGSATPTFRNISSTSVKVGLLLNSMKGHITSYDCSWSGLIGVYCRRNSDDYFFQGGSVAGTFCGMMLGIINTSNHRGGMSVRMTRVHMGFSPYCIYQVKDTDDYDSLVNCVGLNGAFESVRFEMIGEACIKLLPKSDSSGYYSGAGLTWSPINYTDEQGRWQYSLPDDLMVPTEKQKYCFYFGNINNKLIMDNWDAGGAYKSPYSAGAIGVAYFDHIATDDIMLDGLGNDPSQITVRRKKETASLTLITPQAVEDVIHARAYNPISHGQLSKNPELLSSWITNNGVALTVVTDLSQLPIGLSGEAKSYLGENVTILKVKPDGMNNPSLYLPSGIFPPVADTEREICFEYFVLCEVQTSIRTSLGFASAPSLYDQTYTIPALKWLRIRNRGLKQPGGTFLQAQFGGLNKTTPLYLAGVMVSYDQIRTYSPVYHAYTNTDFEIGDKRGLILTDTVDGNRSKLTLTNGSLQSANTNIKTKVYSPNGVPYKLSVADDGTLTTTLDALVYASFDQADSTTSLGSIIGGEWTVFGKWGILSNEAYPIDARSTQLAFLSVGTTNYNVGCTMKGQSADGSNYSKPGILIKYIDLNNHFWVELTNTAILITKRLDGLGMQLASVAFTPVDDVYFKMRVAVMDNVISVYLNGDLKLSYKLTPVEITVFGSSQNVGLRHRSVGTISTPPPTRFNNFVVERI
;
A
#
# COMPACT_ATOMS: atom_id res chain seq x y z
N MET A 1 63.78 -16.96 -37.26
CA MET A 1 64.20 -17.10 -35.86
C MET A 1 63.61 -18.44 -35.41
N THR A 2 64.35 -19.53 -35.61
CA THR A 2 65.19 -20.21 -34.58
C THR A 2 64.31 -20.81 -33.49
N ASP A 3 64.38 -22.06 -33.06
CA ASP A 3 65.16 -23.27 -33.36
C ASP A 3 64.48 -24.41 -32.56
N GLU A 4 64.75 -25.67 -32.93
CA GLU A 4 65.04 -26.85 -32.09
C GLU A 4 64.41 -27.00 -30.67
N GLN A 5 64.00 -28.16 -30.13
CA GLN A 5 64.25 -29.60 -30.32
C GLN A 5 63.37 -30.31 -29.24
N GLY A 6 63.08 -31.62 -29.33
CA GLY A 6 62.86 -32.42 -28.10
C GLY A 6 61.84 -33.57 -28.04
N VAL A 7 62.11 -34.68 -28.73
CA VAL A 7 62.02 -36.09 -28.24
C VAL A 7 60.71 -36.69 -27.68
N ASN A 8 60.04 -37.49 -28.53
CA ASN A 8 59.77 -38.94 -28.47
C ASN A 8 59.18 -39.63 -27.21
N SER A 9 58.05 -40.36 -27.33
CA SER A 9 58.00 -41.85 -27.43
C SER A 9 56.61 -42.47 -27.25
N ASN A 10 56.27 -43.40 -28.17
CA ASN A 10 55.54 -44.68 -28.00
C ASN A 10 54.06 -44.70 -27.56
N GLU A 11 53.16 -45.55 -28.06
CA GLU A 11 53.07 -46.49 -29.19
C GLU A 11 51.64 -47.10 -29.15
N MET A 12 51.29 -47.88 -30.19
CA MET A 12 50.14 -48.79 -30.34
C MET A 12 48.76 -48.20 -30.71
N LYS A 13 48.39 -48.31 -31.99
CA LYS A 13 47.65 -49.50 -32.48
C LYS A 13 47.52 -49.52 -34.01
N ALA A 14 47.68 -50.73 -34.55
CA ALA A 14 47.80 -51.08 -35.96
C ALA A 14 46.47 -51.03 -36.73
N GLN A 15 46.57 -50.61 -38.00
CA GLN A 15 45.66 -50.95 -39.10
C GLN A 15 46.11 -52.25 -39.76
N VAL A 16 45.17 -52.97 -40.40
CA VAL A 16 45.18 -53.35 -41.84
C VAL A 16 44.19 -54.51 -42.09
N THR A 17 43.51 -54.39 -43.24
CA THR A 17 42.47 -55.16 -43.96
C THR A 17 42.55 -56.70 -44.02
N PRO A 18 41.44 -57.38 -44.38
CA PRO A 18 41.49 -58.66 -45.08
C PRO A 18 41.11 -58.60 -46.57
N ASN A 19 41.84 -59.42 -47.32
CA ASN A 19 41.79 -59.71 -48.75
C ASN A 19 40.58 -60.55 -49.18
N GLU A 20 40.17 -60.35 -50.44
CA GLU A 20 39.51 -61.36 -51.28
C GLU A 20 40.56 -62.28 -51.95
N GLN A 21 40.23 -63.57 -52.08
CA GLN A 21 40.32 -64.41 -53.29
C GLN A 21 40.72 -65.89 -53.04
N ASN A 22 39.90 -66.76 -53.67
CA ASN A 22 40.21 -68.05 -54.30
C ASN A 22 40.63 -69.28 -53.47
N LEU A 23 39.86 -70.38 -53.62
CA LEU A 23 40.34 -71.73 -53.96
C LEU A 23 39.17 -72.72 -54.22
N SER A 24 38.90 -72.95 -55.52
CA SER A 24 38.78 -74.22 -56.31
C SER A 24 38.24 -75.57 -55.74
N PRO A 25 37.72 -76.46 -56.63
CA PRO A 25 36.78 -77.56 -56.38
C PRO A 25 37.39 -78.97 -56.32
N LEU A 26 36.69 -79.95 -55.72
CA LEU A 26 36.84 -81.43 -55.76
C LEU A 26 35.94 -81.98 -54.62
N THR A 27 35.07 -82.98 -54.70
CA THR A 27 34.92 -84.12 -55.60
C THR A 27 33.49 -84.66 -55.42
N GLU A 28 32.78 -84.85 -56.53
CA GLU A 28 31.46 -85.48 -56.61
C GLU A 28 31.67 -86.95 -57.01
N LYS A 29 31.68 -87.87 -56.04
CA LYS A 29 31.46 -89.31 -56.27
C LYS A 29 31.24 -90.04 -54.95
N VAL A 30 30.32 -91.01 -55.00
CA VAL A 30 29.79 -91.87 -53.92
C VAL A 30 28.54 -91.28 -53.25
N ILE A 31 27.56 -92.16 -53.01
CA ILE A 31 26.16 -91.93 -52.62
C ILE A 31 25.22 -91.85 -53.84
N LYS A 32 25.12 -92.96 -54.59
CA LYS A 32 23.94 -93.21 -55.43
C LYS A 32 23.39 -94.64 -55.43
N ASP A 33 23.89 -95.55 -54.60
CA ASP A 33 23.44 -96.96 -54.59
C ASP A 33 23.05 -97.47 -53.20
N ASP A 34 22.18 -96.74 -52.47
CA ASP A 34 21.60 -97.24 -51.20
C ASP A 34 20.10 -96.88 -51.04
N MET A 35 19.37 -96.88 -52.16
CA MET A 35 17.92 -97.07 -52.13
C MET A 35 17.65 -98.57 -52.23
N LEU A 36 17.01 -99.15 -51.20
CA LEU A 36 15.97 -100.20 -51.25
C LEU A 36 15.98 -101.08 -49.97
N ALA A 37 15.61 -100.51 -48.82
CA ALA A 37 15.02 -101.25 -47.69
C ALA A 37 14.54 -100.30 -46.58
N SER A 38 13.30 -99.76 -46.68
CA SER A 38 12.44 -99.46 -45.52
C SER A 38 11.15 -98.74 -45.91
N GLU A 39 10.28 -99.38 -46.68
CA GLU A 39 8.90 -98.90 -46.94
C GLU A 39 7.95 -99.02 -45.71
N ASP A 40 8.46 -99.18 -44.49
CA ASP A 40 7.61 -99.33 -43.28
C ASP A 40 8.06 -98.45 -42.09
N LEU A 41 8.90 -97.45 -42.36
CA LEU A 41 9.37 -96.47 -41.35
C LEU A 41 8.89 -95.05 -41.66
N ASP A 42 7.74 -94.90 -42.33
CA ASP A 42 7.33 -93.64 -42.99
C ASP A 42 6.04 -92.98 -42.45
N LEU A 43 5.63 -93.32 -41.21
CA LEU A 43 4.56 -92.54 -40.55
C LEU A 43 4.86 -92.12 -39.10
N ARG A 44 5.64 -92.89 -38.34
CA ARG A 44 5.95 -92.53 -36.93
C ARG A 44 7.11 -91.52 -36.81
N THR A 45 8.02 -91.54 -37.77
CA THR A 45 9.17 -90.62 -37.87
C THR A 45 8.76 -89.25 -38.44
N MET A 46 7.77 -89.20 -39.34
CA MET A 46 7.20 -87.93 -39.81
C MET A 46 6.36 -87.22 -38.73
N VAL A 47 5.66 -87.94 -37.84
CA VAL A 47 4.92 -87.33 -36.72
C VAL A 47 5.86 -86.79 -35.64
N ALA A 48 6.98 -87.47 -35.35
CA ALA A 48 8.00 -86.97 -34.42
C ALA A 48 8.81 -85.81 -35.02
N ALA A 49 9.14 -85.84 -36.32
CA ALA A 49 9.79 -84.74 -37.01
C ALA A 49 8.87 -83.51 -37.09
N ASN A 50 7.58 -83.67 -37.38
CA ASN A 50 6.61 -82.56 -37.34
C ASN A 50 6.41 -82.00 -35.92
N GLY A 51 6.47 -82.84 -34.88
CA GLY A 51 6.42 -82.39 -33.48
C GLY A 51 7.66 -81.58 -33.07
N ILE A 52 8.86 -82.02 -33.46
CA ILE A 52 10.12 -81.31 -33.16
C ILE A 52 10.22 -80.00 -33.96
N ILE A 53 9.84 -80.03 -35.25
CA ILE A 53 9.77 -78.82 -36.09
C ILE A 53 8.73 -77.84 -35.52
N SER A 54 7.60 -78.32 -34.99
CA SER A 54 6.60 -77.44 -34.36
C SER A 54 7.08 -76.75 -33.07
N ILE A 55 7.92 -77.43 -32.28
CA ILE A 55 8.51 -76.87 -31.05
C ILE A 55 9.61 -75.87 -31.39
N GLU A 56 10.48 -76.16 -32.36
CA GLU A 56 11.50 -75.20 -32.82
C GLU A 56 10.86 -73.96 -33.45
N ILE A 57 9.78 -74.13 -34.23
CA ILE A 57 9.00 -73.01 -34.75
C ILE A 57 8.40 -72.20 -33.59
N GLN A 58 7.73 -72.83 -32.62
CA GLN A 58 7.17 -72.13 -31.45
C GLN A 58 8.23 -71.42 -30.59
N GLU A 59 9.39 -72.04 -30.35
CA GLU A 59 10.48 -71.40 -29.62
C GLU A 59 11.09 -70.23 -30.41
N SER A 60 11.20 -70.37 -31.73
CA SER A 60 11.66 -69.29 -32.60
C SER A 60 10.66 -68.13 -32.62
N GLU A 61 9.35 -68.43 -32.65
CA GLU A 61 8.26 -67.47 -32.56
C GLU A 61 8.25 -66.78 -31.20
N MET A 62 8.42 -67.51 -30.09
CA MET A 62 8.55 -66.94 -28.75
C MET A 62 9.80 -66.08 -28.60
N ARG A 63 10.96 -66.46 -29.16
CA ARG A 63 12.17 -65.63 -29.15
C ARG A 63 12.01 -64.38 -30.01
N GLN A 64 11.33 -64.47 -31.15
CA GLN A 64 11.01 -63.32 -31.97
C GLN A 64 10.02 -62.39 -31.28
N GLN A 65 8.96 -62.94 -30.67
CA GLN A 65 7.98 -62.19 -29.89
C GLN A 65 8.65 -61.51 -28.69
N LYS A 66 9.51 -62.21 -27.95
CA LYS A 66 10.30 -61.62 -26.86
C LYS A 66 11.19 -60.47 -27.35
N LYS A 67 11.88 -60.60 -28.48
CA LYS A 67 12.65 -59.49 -29.08
C LYS A 67 11.74 -58.34 -29.55
N LEU A 68 10.53 -58.63 -30.03
CA LEU A 68 9.53 -57.63 -30.40
C LEU A 68 8.97 -56.89 -29.18
N ASP A 69 8.75 -57.60 -28.08
CA ASP A 69 8.31 -57.05 -26.81
C ASP A 69 9.42 -56.23 -26.14
N GLU A 70 10.69 -56.64 -26.35
CA GLU A 70 11.87 -55.99 -25.76
C GLU A 70 12.38 -54.79 -26.57
N TYR A 71 12.20 -54.76 -27.90
CA TYR A 71 12.76 -53.72 -28.79
C TYR A 71 11.75 -53.04 -29.73
N GLY A 72 10.48 -53.42 -29.68
CA GLY A 72 9.44 -52.90 -30.58
C GLY A 72 9.46 -53.46 -32.01
N VAL A 73 8.58 -52.94 -32.87
CA VAL A 73 8.55 -53.23 -34.32
C VAL A 73 9.40 -52.22 -35.08
N SER A 74 10.48 -52.68 -35.72
CA SER A 74 11.25 -51.84 -36.64
C SER A 74 10.54 -51.68 -37.99
N ILE A 75 10.46 -50.44 -38.50
CA ILE A 75 9.94 -50.20 -39.86
C ILE A 75 10.79 -50.86 -40.95
N SER A 76 12.06 -51.18 -40.67
CA SER A 76 12.94 -51.90 -41.61
C SER A 76 12.54 -53.36 -41.86
N LYS A 77 11.59 -53.90 -41.07
CA LYS A 77 10.98 -55.21 -41.34
C LYS A 77 10.02 -55.15 -42.53
N TYR A 78 9.65 -53.95 -42.98
CA TYR A 78 8.75 -53.70 -44.09
C TYR A 78 9.51 -53.04 -45.25
N THR A 79 8.86 -52.96 -46.42
CA THR A 79 9.42 -52.27 -47.59
C THR A 79 9.46 -50.75 -47.33
N VAL A 80 10.59 -50.28 -46.84
CA VAL A 80 10.91 -48.86 -46.62
C VAL A 80 12.21 -48.49 -47.31
N ASP A 81 12.38 -47.22 -47.64
CA ASP A 81 13.63 -46.70 -48.23
C ASP A 81 14.35 -45.77 -47.24
N PRO A 82 15.44 -46.24 -46.61
CA PRO A 82 16.22 -45.41 -45.67
C PRO A 82 17.04 -44.32 -46.36
N ALA A 83 17.10 -44.28 -47.70
CA ALA A 83 17.74 -43.19 -48.44
C ALA A 83 16.82 -41.98 -48.64
N GLY A 84 15.51 -42.15 -48.42
CA GLY A 84 14.52 -41.08 -48.53
C GLY A 84 14.21 -40.68 -49.97
N VAL A 85 14.47 -41.57 -50.93
CA VAL A 85 14.17 -41.36 -52.36
C VAL A 85 12.76 -41.87 -52.70
N LEU A 86 12.43 -43.07 -52.22
CA LEU A 86 11.13 -43.73 -52.39
C LEU A 86 10.23 -43.50 -51.18
N ASP A 87 8.91 -43.61 -51.41
CA ASP A 87 7.91 -43.46 -50.35
C ASP A 87 7.97 -44.62 -49.35
N SER A 88 8.07 -44.29 -48.07
CA SER A 88 8.10 -45.21 -46.95
C SER A 88 6.76 -45.28 -46.19
N TYR A 89 5.72 -44.58 -46.69
CA TYR A 89 4.37 -44.60 -46.10
C TYR A 89 3.84 -46.01 -45.86
N GLY A 90 3.93 -46.90 -46.85
CA GLY A 90 3.43 -48.28 -46.74
C GLY A 90 4.06 -49.06 -45.59
N GLY A 91 5.40 -49.01 -45.47
CA GLY A 91 6.11 -49.70 -44.39
C GLY A 91 5.85 -49.09 -43.00
N LEU A 92 5.71 -47.76 -42.89
CA LEU A 92 5.33 -47.13 -41.64
C LEU A 92 3.89 -47.50 -41.23
N MET A 93 2.95 -47.55 -42.17
CA MET A 93 1.57 -47.98 -41.91
C MET A 93 1.52 -49.43 -41.43
N SER A 94 2.28 -50.34 -42.06
CA SER A 94 2.38 -51.73 -41.60
C SER A 94 2.90 -51.83 -40.17
N ALA A 95 3.91 -51.04 -39.81
CA ALA A 95 4.41 -50.99 -38.43
C ALA A 95 3.36 -50.45 -37.44
N LEU A 96 2.56 -49.46 -37.83
CA LEU A 96 1.48 -48.90 -37.00
C LEU A 96 0.35 -49.91 -36.75
N THR A 97 0.08 -50.81 -37.70
CA THR A 97 -0.91 -51.88 -37.55
C THR A 97 -0.42 -53.10 -36.78
N ALA A 98 0.89 -53.17 -36.49
CA ALA A 98 1.44 -54.28 -35.71
C ALA A 98 1.00 -54.19 -34.23
N SER A 99 1.02 -55.34 -33.54
CA SER A 99 0.57 -55.47 -32.15
C SER A 99 1.44 -54.70 -31.14
N SER A 100 2.71 -54.43 -31.46
CA SER A 100 3.61 -53.70 -30.58
C SER A 100 3.23 -52.22 -30.48
N ASP A 101 3.26 -51.66 -29.27
CA ASP A 101 3.06 -50.24 -29.03
C ASP A 101 4.33 -49.41 -29.30
N GLU A 102 5.51 -50.03 -29.40
CA GLU A 102 6.76 -49.34 -29.74
C GLU A 102 7.14 -49.56 -31.21
N ILE A 103 7.41 -48.48 -31.93
CA ILE A 103 7.79 -48.49 -33.34
C ILE A 103 9.19 -47.91 -33.47
N LEU A 104 10.15 -48.76 -33.79
CA LEU A 104 11.54 -48.37 -34.02
C LEU A 104 11.71 -47.81 -35.44
N ILE A 105 12.22 -46.58 -35.53
CA ILE A 105 12.65 -45.94 -36.76
C ILE A 105 14.18 -46.06 -36.79
N PRO A 106 14.77 -47.00 -37.56
CA PRO A 106 16.22 -47.19 -37.58
C PRO A 106 16.91 -46.08 -38.40
N LYS A 107 18.24 -46.00 -38.34
CA LYS A 107 19.04 -45.03 -39.09
C LYS A 107 18.59 -44.93 -40.56
N GLY A 108 18.33 -43.72 -41.04
CA GLY A 108 17.85 -43.45 -42.40
C GLY A 108 16.95 -42.22 -42.47
N VAL A 109 16.66 -41.76 -43.68
CA VAL A 109 15.66 -40.71 -43.96
C VAL A 109 14.49 -41.38 -44.64
N TYR A 110 13.29 -41.27 -44.10
CA TYR A 110 12.11 -41.96 -44.63
C TYR A 110 11.12 -40.94 -45.18
N LEU A 111 11.03 -40.86 -46.51
CA LEU A 111 10.09 -39.99 -47.22
C LEU A 111 8.67 -40.49 -47.03
N ILE A 112 7.74 -39.62 -46.64
CA ILE A 112 6.31 -39.94 -46.47
C ILE A 112 5.51 -39.08 -47.45
N ARG A 113 4.89 -39.69 -48.46
CA ARG A 113 4.12 -38.98 -49.52
C ARG A 113 2.62 -38.90 -49.28
N GLN A 114 2.12 -39.51 -48.22
CA GLN A 114 0.70 -39.51 -47.87
C GLN A 114 0.50 -39.12 -46.40
N ASN A 115 -0.62 -38.44 -46.13
CA ASN A 115 -1.00 -38.12 -44.76
C ASN A 115 -1.10 -39.40 -43.94
N ILE A 116 -0.55 -39.39 -42.74
CA ILE A 116 -0.57 -40.55 -41.84
C ILE A 116 -0.84 -40.10 -40.41
N THR A 117 -1.61 -40.90 -39.67
CA THR A 117 -1.89 -40.65 -38.26
C THR A 117 -1.29 -41.75 -37.40
N ILE A 118 -0.42 -41.35 -36.47
CA ILE A 118 0.20 -42.20 -35.47
C ILE A 118 -0.66 -42.09 -34.20
N PRO A 119 -1.36 -43.17 -33.80
CA PRO A 119 -2.35 -43.11 -32.73
C PRO A 119 -1.71 -42.95 -31.35
N ALA A 120 -2.52 -42.57 -30.36
CA ALA A 120 -2.05 -42.19 -29.04
C ALA A 120 -1.37 -43.32 -28.25
N ASN A 121 -1.70 -44.59 -28.56
CA ASN A 121 -1.10 -45.75 -27.93
C ASN A 121 0.28 -46.13 -28.51
N LYS A 122 0.74 -45.49 -29.59
CA LYS A 122 2.02 -45.80 -30.20
C LYS A 122 3.13 -44.87 -29.70
N LYS A 123 4.32 -45.42 -29.52
CA LYS A 123 5.55 -44.72 -29.16
C LYS A 123 6.57 -44.90 -30.28
N LEU A 124 7.05 -43.79 -30.85
CA LEU A 124 8.13 -43.84 -31.83
C LEU A 124 9.49 -43.87 -31.12
N VAL A 125 10.37 -44.76 -31.52
CA VAL A 125 11.75 -44.82 -31.02
C VAL A 125 12.67 -44.51 -32.19
N PHE A 126 13.31 -43.35 -32.18
CA PHE A 126 14.23 -42.95 -33.23
C PHE A 126 15.64 -43.47 -32.92
N GLY A 127 16.20 -44.25 -33.84
CA GLY A 127 17.62 -44.55 -33.86
C GLY A 127 18.43 -43.31 -34.23
N ARG A 128 19.72 -43.28 -33.88
CA ARG A 128 20.61 -42.18 -34.27
C ARG A 128 20.60 -41.96 -35.79
N ASN A 129 20.41 -40.71 -36.20
CA ASN A 129 20.24 -40.30 -37.61
C ASN A 129 19.01 -40.91 -38.32
N ALA A 130 17.98 -41.35 -37.60
CA ALA A 130 16.70 -41.72 -38.17
C ALA A 130 15.80 -40.48 -38.31
N ARG A 131 15.14 -40.30 -39.47
CA ARG A 131 14.30 -39.12 -39.73
C ARG A 131 13.04 -39.46 -40.49
N LEU A 132 11.92 -38.87 -40.09
CA LEU A 132 10.72 -38.81 -40.92
C LEU A 132 10.75 -37.55 -41.77
N LYS A 133 10.49 -37.70 -43.08
CA LYS A 133 10.54 -36.61 -44.06
C LYS A 133 9.20 -36.49 -44.78
N PRO A 134 8.23 -35.70 -44.27
CA PRO A 134 6.97 -35.49 -44.97
C PRO A 134 7.19 -34.71 -46.27
N ALA A 135 6.57 -35.17 -47.37
CA ALA A 135 6.59 -34.45 -48.64
C ALA A 135 5.76 -33.15 -48.57
N ASN A 136 5.91 -32.27 -49.57
CA ASN A 136 5.13 -31.03 -49.63
C ASN A 136 3.62 -31.32 -49.59
N GLY A 137 2.86 -30.59 -48.76
CA GLY A 137 1.43 -30.79 -48.59
C GLY A 137 1.03 -32.04 -47.77
N VAL A 138 2.00 -32.83 -47.30
CA VAL A 138 1.76 -33.99 -46.44
C VAL A 138 1.86 -33.61 -44.97
N THR A 139 0.92 -34.10 -44.17
CA THR A 139 0.92 -34.00 -42.71
C THR A 139 1.11 -35.38 -42.07
N ILE A 140 2.13 -35.51 -41.21
CA ILE A 140 2.27 -36.63 -40.29
C ILE A 140 1.65 -36.19 -38.96
N THR A 141 0.48 -36.74 -38.64
CA THR A 141 -0.24 -36.45 -37.40
C THR A 141 0.19 -37.44 -36.32
N ILE A 142 0.74 -37.00 -35.20
CA ILE A 142 1.18 -37.89 -34.11
C ILE A 142 0.39 -37.55 -32.84
N HIS A 143 -0.31 -38.53 -32.29
CA HIS A 143 -1.02 -38.43 -31.01
C HIS A 143 -0.29 -39.18 -29.88
N GLY A 144 0.70 -40.00 -30.23
CA GLY A 144 1.53 -40.76 -29.32
C GLY A 144 2.73 -39.98 -28.75
N THR A 145 3.71 -40.70 -28.21
CA THR A 145 4.98 -40.16 -27.71
C THR A 145 6.16 -40.57 -28.60
N TRP A 146 7.34 -40.00 -28.38
CA TRP A 146 8.57 -40.49 -29.00
C TRP A 146 9.77 -40.40 -28.07
N VAL A 147 10.81 -41.16 -28.42
CA VAL A 147 12.14 -41.10 -27.80
C VAL A 147 13.18 -40.89 -28.89
N ALA A 148 14.06 -39.91 -28.69
CA ALA A 148 15.17 -39.58 -29.57
C ALA A 148 16.31 -39.01 -28.72
N SER A 149 17.54 -39.01 -29.25
CA SER A 149 18.64 -38.28 -28.61
C SER A 149 18.38 -36.78 -28.66
N ASP A 150 18.91 -36.05 -27.68
CA ASP A 150 18.80 -34.59 -27.61
C ASP A 150 19.38 -33.87 -28.84
N ASP A 151 20.39 -34.48 -29.48
CA ASP A 151 21.12 -33.95 -30.63
C ASP A 151 20.67 -34.53 -31.99
N ASP A 152 19.68 -35.43 -32.00
CA ASP A 152 19.25 -36.09 -33.23
C ASP A 152 18.30 -35.21 -34.05
N TRP A 153 18.49 -35.16 -35.37
CA TRP A 153 17.51 -34.59 -36.28
C TRP A 153 16.51 -35.66 -36.71
N ILE A 154 15.30 -35.65 -36.12
CA ILE A 154 14.28 -36.70 -36.32
C ILE A 154 13.13 -36.31 -37.25
N PHE A 155 12.92 -35.02 -37.50
CA PHE A 155 11.89 -34.49 -38.40
C PHE A 155 12.51 -33.61 -39.50
N ASP A 156 12.62 -34.15 -40.71
CA ASP A 156 13.12 -33.42 -41.88
C ASP A 156 11.97 -32.74 -42.63
N MET A 157 11.66 -31.50 -42.27
CA MET A 157 10.62 -30.68 -42.90
C MET A 157 11.16 -29.84 -44.09
N SER A 158 12.27 -30.25 -44.71
CA SER A 158 12.88 -29.52 -45.83
C SER A 158 12.02 -29.49 -47.10
N LEU A 159 11.08 -30.43 -47.27
CA LEU A 159 10.17 -30.48 -48.42
C LEU A 159 8.87 -29.68 -48.23
N GLY A 160 8.68 -28.98 -47.11
CA GLY A 160 7.45 -28.23 -46.83
C GLY A 160 6.28 -29.06 -46.29
N GLY A 161 6.51 -30.34 -45.96
CA GLY A 161 5.56 -31.14 -45.20
C GLY A 161 5.50 -30.73 -43.72
N VAL A 162 4.44 -31.14 -43.02
CA VAL A 162 4.12 -30.72 -41.66
C VAL A 162 4.11 -31.92 -40.71
N ILE A 163 4.66 -31.74 -39.51
CA ILE A 163 4.45 -32.63 -38.38
C ILE A 163 3.42 -31.97 -37.45
N GLY A 164 2.27 -32.62 -37.25
CA GLY A 164 1.14 -32.08 -36.48
C GLY A 164 0.57 -33.08 -35.49
N GLY A 165 -0.39 -32.68 -34.67
CA GLY A 165 -1.07 -33.58 -33.72
C GLY A 165 -0.95 -33.16 -32.25
N ASP A 166 -1.41 -34.03 -31.36
CA ASP A 166 -1.40 -33.81 -29.90
C ASP A 166 -0.37 -34.73 -29.22
N PHE A 167 0.88 -34.55 -29.63
CA PHE A 167 2.04 -35.30 -29.11
C PHE A 167 2.09 -35.37 -27.59
N LYS A 168 2.38 -36.54 -27.02
CA LYS A 168 2.58 -36.75 -25.57
C LYS A 168 4.06 -36.64 -25.18
N VAL A 169 4.68 -35.54 -25.60
CA VAL A 169 6.01 -35.11 -25.13
C VAL A 169 5.87 -33.74 -24.46
N ASN A 170 6.66 -33.52 -23.40
CA ASN A 170 6.59 -32.30 -22.60
C ASN A 170 7.44 -31.16 -23.20
N GLU A 171 8.44 -31.53 -23.98
CA GLU A 171 9.46 -30.63 -24.53
C GLU A 171 9.70 -30.89 -26.02
N ILE A 172 10.20 -29.86 -26.70
CA ILE A 172 10.67 -29.91 -28.08
C ILE A 172 12.08 -29.32 -28.12
N ARG A 173 12.94 -29.87 -28.98
CA ARG A 173 14.31 -29.39 -29.19
C ARG A 173 14.48 -28.92 -30.63
N PRO A 174 15.16 -27.79 -30.89
CA PRO A 174 15.40 -27.33 -32.26
C PRO A 174 16.27 -28.31 -33.07
N GLU A 175 17.08 -29.13 -32.41
CA GLU A 175 17.87 -30.21 -33.04
C GLU A 175 16.99 -31.26 -33.69
N TRP A 176 15.85 -31.59 -33.08
CA TRP A 176 14.88 -32.54 -33.63
C TRP A 176 14.34 -32.11 -34.99
N THR A 177 14.45 -30.83 -35.32
CA THR A 177 14.06 -30.20 -36.59
C THR A 177 15.25 -29.68 -37.40
N GLY A 178 16.48 -30.05 -37.03
CA GLY A 178 17.67 -29.87 -37.86
C GLY A 178 18.66 -28.81 -37.40
N ALA A 179 18.46 -28.16 -36.24
CA ALA A 179 19.43 -27.22 -35.70
C ALA A 179 20.76 -27.91 -35.41
N LYS A 180 21.87 -27.24 -35.72
CA LYS A 180 23.23 -27.72 -35.47
C LYS A 180 23.79 -27.19 -34.16
N GLY A 181 23.55 -25.91 -33.85
CA GLY A 181 24.13 -25.29 -32.67
C GLY A 181 25.66 -25.22 -32.73
N ASP A 182 26.23 -25.09 -33.93
CA ASP A 182 27.68 -25.03 -34.20
C ASP A 182 28.22 -23.59 -34.32
N GLY A 183 27.35 -22.59 -34.18
CA GLY A 183 27.65 -21.16 -34.31
C GLY A 183 27.89 -20.68 -35.75
N ILE A 184 27.77 -21.58 -36.74
CA ILE A 184 28.10 -21.33 -38.15
C ILE A 184 26.85 -21.49 -39.03
N THR A 185 26.14 -22.60 -38.86
CA THR A 185 24.94 -22.96 -39.60
C THR A 185 23.77 -22.07 -39.16
N ASP A 186 22.96 -21.62 -40.12
CA ASP A 186 21.75 -20.86 -39.80
C ASP A 186 20.64 -21.80 -39.30
N ASP A 187 20.43 -21.78 -37.99
CA ASP A 187 19.46 -22.59 -37.27
C ASP A 187 18.05 -21.96 -37.26
N ALA A 188 17.85 -20.77 -37.84
CA ALA A 188 16.60 -20.04 -37.75
C ALA A 188 15.39 -20.83 -38.28
N LYS A 189 15.56 -21.58 -39.37
CA LYS A 189 14.50 -22.45 -39.91
C LYS A 189 14.15 -23.55 -38.91
N ALA A 190 15.16 -24.23 -38.37
CA ALA A 190 14.96 -25.32 -37.40
C ALA A 190 14.27 -24.82 -36.13
N PHE A 191 14.59 -23.62 -35.65
CA PHE A 191 13.86 -23.00 -34.53
C PHE A 191 12.37 -22.76 -34.85
N ASN A 192 12.05 -22.19 -36.02
CA ASN A 192 10.66 -21.93 -36.39
C ASN A 192 9.86 -23.23 -36.66
N ASP A 193 10.53 -24.23 -37.22
CA ASP A 193 10.03 -25.59 -37.36
C ASP A 193 9.70 -26.21 -35.97
N ALA A 194 10.60 -26.10 -35.00
CA ALA A 194 10.36 -26.53 -33.61
C ALA A 194 9.24 -25.73 -32.92
N MET A 195 9.15 -24.43 -33.15
CA MET A 195 8.05 -23.58 -32.65
C MET A 195 6.69 -24.06 -33.17
N THR A 196 6.63 -24.56 -34.41
CA THR A 196 5.42 -25.17 -34.97
C THR A 196 5.02 -26.42 -34.17
N LEU A 197 5.99 -27.28 -33.81
CA LEU A 197 5.74 -28.45 -32.95
C LEU A 197 5.30 -28.09 -31.53
N CYS A 198 5.83 -26.99 -30.98
CA CYS A 198 5.47 -26.52 -29.65
C CYS A 198 3.99 -26.13 -29.56
N ALA A 199 3.44 -25.48 -30.60
CA ALA A 199 2.02 -25.17 -30.77
C ALA A 199 1.34 -24.53 -29.54
N LYS A 200 2.06 -23.68 -28.79
CA LYS A 200 1.67 -23.05 -27.51
C LYS A 200 1.33 -24.04 -26.40
N LYS A 201 1.70 -25.31 -26.54
CA LYS A 201 1.43 -26.39 -25.58
C LYS A 201 2.67 -26.85 -24.84
N ARG A 202 3.85 -26.72 -25.44
CA ARG A 202 5.12 -27.30 -24.95
C ARG A 202 6.20 -26.26 -24.77
N LYS A 203 7.18 -26.56 -23.93
CA LYS A 203 8.42 -25.77 -23.80
C LYS A 203 9.40 -26.16 -24.90
N MET A 204 10.26 -25.23 -25.30
CA MET A 204 11.44 -25.52 -26.10
C MET A 204 12.66 -25.64 -25.20
N LEU A 205 13.39 -26.75 -25.26
CA LEU A 205 14.67 -26.92 -24.57
C LEU A 205 15.82 -26.71 -25.53
N LEU A 206 16.83 -25.98 -25.09
CA LEU A 206 18.04 -25.72 -25.84
C LEU A 206 19.22 -26.43 -25.20
N GLY A 207 20.05 -27.09 -26.01
CA GLY A 207 21.33 -27.62 -25.57
C GLY A 207 22.37 -26.53 -25.24
N ALA A 208 23.47 -26.92 -24.59
CA ALA A 208 24.63 -26.07 -24.27
C ALA A 208 25.47 -25.82 -25.53
N LYS A 209 24.90 -25.06 -26.45
CA LYS A 209 25.38 -24.86 -27.83
C LYS A 209 25.33 -23.40 -28.23
N ILE A 210 25.90 -23.10 -29.40
CA ILE A 210 25.86 -21.78 -30.03
C ILE A 210 24.96 -21.86 -31.28
N TYR A 211 23.76 -21.32 -31.22
CA TYR A 211 22.85 -21.30 -32.37
C TYR A 211 23.03 -20.01 -33.15
N LYS A 212 23.37 -20.10 -34.44
CA LYS A 212 23.37 -18.91 -35.30
C LYS A 212 22.01 -18.78 -35.96
N VAL A 213 21.40 -17.60 -35.87
CA VAL A 213 20.05 -17.33 -36.38
C VAL A 213 20.10 -16.10 -37.27
N LYS A 214 19.61 -16.21 -38.51
CA LYS A 214 19.59 -15.09 -39.47
C LYS A 214 18.19 -14.55 -39.82
N SER A 215 17.14 -15.07 -39.19
CA SER A 215 15.77 -14.54 -39.28
C SER A 215 15.07 -14.63 -37.93
N THR A 216 14.04 -13.80 -37.72
CA THR A 216 13.26 -13.80 -36.48
C THR A 216 12.71 -15.20 -36.15
N ILE A 217 12.79 -15.57 -34.88
CA ILE A 217 12.10 -16.72 -34.30
C ILE A 217 10.77 -16.23 -33.77
N GLU A 218 9.68 -16.74 -34.35
CA GLU A 218 8.33 -16.45 -33.87
C GLU A 218 8.00 -17.40 -32.72
N ASN A 219 7.97 -16.89 -31.49
CA ASN A 219 7.73 -17.75 -30.34
C ASN A 219 6.30 -18.30 -30.38
N ASN A 220 6.23 -19.63 -30.47
CA ASN A 220 5.00 -20.40 -30.35
C ASN A 220 5.17 -21.51 -29.30
N ALA A 221 6.09 -21.34 -28.36
CA ALA A 221 6.30 -22.23 -27.21
C ALA A 221 5.71 -21.64 -25.92
N ARG A 222 5.48 -22.49 -24.91
CA ARG A 222 5.15 -22.11 -23.53
C ARG A 222 6.35 -21.65 -22.71
N GLY A 223 7.47 -21.39 -23.38
CA GLY A 223 8.73 -21.03 -22.77
C GLY A 223 9.91 -21.57 -23.56
N ILE A 224 11.08 -21.00 -23.30
CA ILE A 224 12.37 -21.45 -23.83
C ILE A 224 13.32 -21.58 -22.66
N GLU A 225 13.99 -22.72 -22.54
CA GLU A 225 14.87 -23.03 -21.42
C GLU A 225 16.22 -23.55 -21.94
N GLY A 226 17.30 -22.89 -21.56
CA GLY A 226 18.68 -23.32 -21.84
C GLY A 226 19.33 -24.06 -20.67
N VAL A 227 20.61 -24.45 -20.84
CA VAL A 227 21.25 -25.45 -19.96
C VAL A 227 21.87 -24.87 -18.67
N ALA A 228 22.09 -23.56 -18.56
CA ALA A 228 22.67 -22.96 -17.34
C ALA A 228 22.53 -21.43 -17.26
N THR A 229 22.70 -20.90 -16.04
CA THR A 229 22.83 -19.49 -15.73
C THR A 229 24.11 -18.90 -16.33
N TYR A 230 24.00 -17.77 -17.03
CA TYR A 230 25.16 -16.93 -17.36
C TYR A 230 25.50 -16.06 -16.15
N VAL A 231 26.58 -16.39 -15.43
CA VAL A 231 27.13 -15.57 -14.33
C VAL A 231 28.45 -14.94 -14.80
N ASP A 232 28.62 -13.66 -14.50
CA ASP A 232 29.77 -12.79 -14.79
C ASP A 232 31.06 -13.49 -15.22
N GLY A 233 31.42 -13.33 -16.51
CA GLY A 233 32.77 -13.60 -17.02
C GLY A 233 33.05 -14.97 -17.63
N GLY A 234 32.11 -15.93 -17.63
CA GLY A 234 32.33 -17.27 -18.18
C GLY A 234 31.21 -17.78 -19.11
N ASN A 235 31.57 -18.20 -20.33
CA ASN A 235 30.65 -18.81 -21.30
C ASN A 235 30.38 -20.29 -20.95
N SER A 236 29.38 -20.54 -20.10
CA SER A 236 28.94 -21.90 -19.76
C SER A 236 27.42 -21.97 -19.90
N GLY A 237 26.89 -21.98 -21.13
CA GLY A 237 25.44 -22.02 -21.33
C GLY A 237 25.01 -21.96 -22.80
N THR A 238 23.71 -21.78 -23.01
CA THR A 238 23.11 -21.65 -24.35
C THR A 238 23.31 -20.24 -24.90
N LEU A 239 23.89 -20.12 -26.09
CA LEU A 239 24.05 -18.85 -26.81
C LEU A 239 23.28 -18.85 -28.13
N ILE A 240 22.52 -17.79 -28.40
CA ILE A 240 21.92 -17.50 -29.69
C ILE A 240 22.61 -16.29 -30.29
N THR A 241 23.26 -16.46 -31.44
CA THR A 241 23.89 -15.37 -32.19
C THR A 241 22.97 -14.91 -33.30
N PHE A 242 22.52 -13.65 -33.25
CA PHE A 242 21.62 -13.06 -34.24
C PHE A 242 22.38 -12.18 -35.24
N ASP A 243 22.42 -12.63 -36.50
CA ASP A 243 23.09 -11.98 -37.63
C ASP A 243 22.12 -11.94 -38.82
N PRO A 244 21.06 -11.11 -38.76
CA PRO A 244 20.01 -11.16 -39.76
C PRO A 244 20.50 -10.76 -41.15
N ILE A 245 19.89 -11.37 -42.17
CA ILE A 245 20.12 -11.01 -43.57
C ILE A 245 19.62 -9.58 -43.82
N ASN A 246 18.44 -9.24 -43.27
CA ASN A 246 17.88 -7.89 -43.32
C ASN A 246 18.55 -7.00 -42.27
N LYS A 247 19.41 -6.09 -42.74
CA LYS A 247 20.13 -5.11 -41.90
C LYS A 247 19.57 -3.69 -42.00
N GLU A 248 18.55 -3.49 -42.84
CA GLU A 248 17.95 -2.17 -43.11
C GLU A 248 16.74 -1.91 -42.21
N THR A 249 16.02 -2.95 -41.82
CA THR A 249 14.87 -2.83 -40.90
C THR A 249 15.35 -2.60 -39.47
N ASP A 250 14.98 -1.44 -38.93
CA ASP A 250 15.26 -1.13 -37.55
C ASP A 250 14.40 -1.96 -36.59
N LEU A 251 14.94 -2.21 -35.41
CA LEU A 251 14.30 -3.00 -34.35
C LEU A 251 13.87 -4.41 -34.79
N LEU A 252 14.56 -5.03 -35.75
CA LEU A 252 14.30 -6.41 -36.16
C LEU A 252 14.67 -7.37 -35.01
N PRO A 253 13.73 -8.16 -34.45
CA PRO A 253 14.00 -9.00 -33.30
C PRO A 253 14.57 -10.37 -33.65
N CYS A 254 15.47 -10.89 -32.79
CA CYS A 254 15.88 -12.29 -32.81
C CYS A 254 14.71 -13.18 -32.38
N ILE A 255 14.07 -12.88 -31.26
CA ILE A 255 12.87 -13.59 -30.78
C ILE A 255 11.71 -12.60 -30.66
N ARG A 256 10.59 -12.90 -31.30
CA ARG A 256 9.34 -12.17 -31.14
C ARG A 256 8.38 -12.98 -30.29
N ILE A 257 7.87 -12.37 -29.22
CA ILE A 257 6.89 -12.95 -28.31
C ILE A 257 5.59 -12.15 -28.46
N ALA A 258 4.62 -12.75 -29.14
CA ALA A 258 3.28 -12.21 -29.31
C ALA A 258 2.27 -13.03 -28.48
N ASN A 259 1.08 -13.33 -29.03
CA ASN A 259 -0.03 -13.96 -28.30
C ASN A 259 0.27 -15.33 -27.66
N ALA A 260 1.39 -15.98 -27.98
CA ALA A 260 1.82 -17.22 -27.30
C ALA A 260 2.43 -16.97 -25.91
N GLY A 261 2.76 -15.72 -25.56
CA GLY A 261 3.56 -15.36 -24.40
C GLY A 261 2.80 -15.12 -23.10
N VAL A 262 1.55 -15.56 -22.96
CA VAL A 262 0.78 -15.35 -21.72
C VAL A 262 1.21 -16.35 -20.65
N ASN A 263 1.78 -15.86 -19.54
CA ASN A 263 2.25 -16.68 -18.41
C ASN A 263 3.27 -17.76 -18.81
N VAL A 264 4.18 -17.42 -19.72
CA VAL A 264 5.27 -18.31 -20.15
C VAL A 264 6.60 -17.90 -19.52
N VAL A 265 7.52 -18.85 -19.38
CA VAL A 265 8.84 -18.61 -18.77
C VAL A 265 9.95 -18.78 -19.80
N PHE A 266 10.84 -17.79 -19.90
CA PHE A 266 12.06 -17.86 -20.70
C PHE A 266 13.26 -17.82 -19.75
N GLU A 267 14.14 -18.81 -19.82
CA GLU A 267 15.22 -18.93 -18.85
C GLU A 267 16.54 -19.51 -19.37
N ASN A 268 17.64 -19.08 -18.77
CA ASN A 268 18.98 -19.70 -18.88
C ASN A 268 19.60 -19.69 -20.29
N PHE A 269 19.46 -18.60 -21.04
CA PHE A 269 20.17 -18.42 -22.32
C PHE A 269 20.57 -16.97 -22.57
N ARG A 270 21.54 -16.79 -23.46
CA ARG A 270 22.02 -15.48 -23.93
C ARG A 270 21.69 -15.26 -25.39
N ILE A 271 21.38 -14.02 -25.75
CA ILE A 271 21.31 -13.58 -27.15
C ILE A 271 22.42 -12.56 -27.41
N SER A 272 23.20 -12.76 -28.46
CA SER A 272 24.21 -11.79 -28.92
C SER A 272 23.92 -11.37 -30.35
N GLY A 273 23.88 -10.07 -30.62
CA GLY A 273 23.99 -9.58 -31.99
C GLY A 273 25.44 -9.59 -32.48
N VAL A 274 25.68 -8.96 -33.64
CA VAL A 274 27.00 -8.86 -34.28
C VAL A 274 27.62 -7.46 -34.22
N VAL A 275 26.91 -6.47 -33.68
CA VAL A 275 27.38 -5.09 -33.62
C VAL A 275 27.98 -4.82 -32.23
N ALA A 276 29.28 -4.58 -32.17
CA ALA A 276 29.98 -4.26 -30.93
C ALA A 276 29.82 -2.77 -30.56
N TYR A 277 28.68 -2.41 -29.99
CA TYR A 277 28.45 -1.07 -29.45
C TYR A 277 29.47 -0.74 -28.34
N ASN A 278 30.01 0.47 -28.35
CA ASN A 278 31.02 0.92 -27.39
C ASN A 278 30.80 2.39 -26.96
N SER A 279 30.78 2.67 -25.66
CA SER A 279 30.40 3.98 -25.13
C SER A 279 31.36 5.07 -25.62
N ARG A 280 32.64 4.69 -25.78
CA ARG A 280 33.72 5.56 -26.27
C ARG A 280 33.52 6.05 -27.70
N TYR A 281 32.78 5.31 -28.52
CA TYR A 281 32.59 5.60 -29.94
C TYR A 281 31.11 5.80 -30.29
N LEU A 282 30.31 6.30 -29.34
CA LEU A 282 28.86 6.47 -29.51
C LEU A 282 28.48 7.29 -30.73
N SER A 283 29.29 8.25 -31.14
CA SER A 283 29.07 9.06 -32.35
C SER A 283 29.02 8.26 -33.65
N ARG A 284 29.44 6.98 -33.66
CA ARG A 284 29.24 6.06 -34.80
C ARG A 284 27.79 5.60 -34.96
N TRP A 285 27.01 5.63 -33.89
CA TRP A 285 25.63 5.12 -33.85
C TRP A 285 24.61 6.16 -33.41
N VAL A 286 25.06 7.35 -33.00
CA VAL A 286 24.23 8.46 -32.56
C VAL A 286 24.53 9.69 -33.41
N ASP A 287 23.54 10.16 -34.16
CA ASP A 287 23.59 11.43 -34.87
C ASP A 287 23.49 12.60 -33.87
N LYS A 288 24.51 13.47 -33.85
CA LYS A 288 24.58 14.61 -32.93
C LYS A 288 23.39 15.56 -33.06
N SER A 289 23.02 15.94 -34.28
CA SER A 289 21.97 16.94 -34.52
C SER A 289 20.61 16.45 -34.02
N LYS A 290 20.34 15.16 -34.20
CA LYS A 290 19.12 14.51 -33.73
C LYS A 290 19.14 14.22 -32.24
N PHE A 291 20.32 13.93 -31.68
CA PHE A 291 20.52 13.83 -30.24
C PHE A 291 20.21 15.16 -29.53
N GLU A 292 20.69 16.28 -30.07
CA GLU A 292 20.35 17.62 -29.58
C GLU A 292 18.85 17.92 -29.71
N ALA A 293 18.19 17.42 -30.75
CA ALA A 293 16.73 17.50 -30.92
C ALA A 293 15.94 16.56 -29.97
N GLY A 294 16.61 15.55 -29.40
CA GLY A 294 16.04 14.54 -28.51
C GLY A 294 15.14 13.52 -29.21
N THR A 295 15.36 13.24 -30.50
CA THR A 295 14.51 12.34 -31.30
C THR A 295 15.07 10.92 -31.36
N TYR A 296 14.18 9.92 -31.46
CA TYR A 296 14.60 8.51 -31.51
C TYR A 296 15.46 8.17 -32.74
N ASP A 297 15.19 8.82 -33.87
CA ASP A 297 15.90 8.62 -35.14
C ASP A 297 17.36 9.11 -35.13
N MET A 298 17.86 9.57 -33.98
CA MET A 298 19.28 9.76 -33.71
C MET A 298 20.07 8.45 -33.77
N PHE A 299 19.45 7.31 -33.48
CA PHE A 299 20.15 6.03 -33.49
C PHE A 299 20.23 5.39 -34.87
N SER A 300 21.39 4.82 -35.20
CA SER A 300 21.53 3.94 -36.36
C SER A 300 20.57 2.75 -36.29
N THR A 301 20.17 2.22 -37.46
CA THR A 301 19.43 0.96 -37.57
C THR A 301 20.13 -0.17 -36.81
N GLY A 302 19.36 -1.02 -36.13
CA GLY A 302 19.92 -2.22 -35.52
C GLY A 302 18.90 -3.20 -34.99
N VAL A 303 19.40 -4.32 -34.47
CA VAL A 303 18.60 -5.49 -34.10
C VAL A 303 18.16 -5.47 -32.64
N VAL A 304 17.09 -6.21 -32.33
CA VAL A 304 16.56 -6.41 -30.98
C VAL A 304 16.82 -7.85 -30.55
N ALA A 305 17.18 -8.11 -29.29
CA ALA A 305 17.29 -9.49 -28.81
C ALA A 305 15.89 -10.10 -28.64
N ILE A 306 15.03 -9.45 -27.84
CA ILE A 306 13.66 -9.92 -27.59
C ILE A 306 12.65 -8.77 -27.76
N ASP A 307 11.62 -9.00 -28.57
CA ASP A 307 10.47 -8.10 -28.78
C ASP A 307 9.21 -8.68 -28.13
N ILE A 308 8.59 -7.89 -27.25
CA ILE A 308 7.29 -8.19 -26.64
C ILE A 308 6.19 -7.40 -27.34
N SER A 309 5.26 -8.10 -27.96
CA SER A 309 4.16 -7.50 -28.72
C SER A 309 2.82 -8.16 -28.42
N GLY A 310 1.74 -7.57 -28.93
CA GLY A 310 0.39 -8.12 -28.78
C GLY A 310 -0.08 -8.16 -27.33
N SER A 311 -0.49 -9.34 -26.85
CA SER A 311 -1.00 -9.55 -25.49
C SER A 311 -0.08 -10.41 -24.61
N ALA A 312 1.20 -10.52 -24.93
CA ALA A 312 2.16 -11.34 -24.19
C ALA A 312 2.41 -10.80 -22.77
N THR A 313 2.59 -11.69 -21.80
CA THR A 313 2.92 -11.39 -20.40
C THR A 313 4.01 -12.35 -19.86
N PRO A 314 5.20 -12.39 -20.48
CA PRO A 314 6.21 -13.39 -20.15
C PRO A 314 6.96 -13.08 -18.86
N THR A 315 7.54 -14.12 -18.27
CA THR A 315 8.53 -14.05 -17.19
C THR A 315 9.89 -14.47 -17.72
N PHE A 316 10.91 -13.64 -17.49
CA PHE A 316 12.30 -13.91 -17.82
C PHE A 316 13.10 -14.25 -16.58
N ARG A 317 14.00 -15.23 -16.68
CA ARG A 317 14.92 -15.62 -15.61
C ARG A 317 16.31 -15.85 -16.17
N ASN A 318 17.33 -15.19 -15.64
CA ASN A 318 18.73 -15.43 -16.04
C ASN A 318 18.97 -15.30 -17.56
N ILE A 319 18.27 -14.37 -18.20
CA ILE A 319 18.48 -14.05 -19.62
C ILE A 319 19.55 -12.97 -19.73
N SER A 320 20.42 -13.09 -20.73
CA SER A 320 21.39 -12.04 -21.05
C SER A 320 21.28 -11.61 -22.51
N SER A 321 21.51 -10.32 -22.78
CA SER A 321 21.62 -9.77 -24.14
C SER A 321 22.92 -8.98 -24.31
N THR A 322 23.48 -8.96 -25.51
CA THR A 322 24.65 -8.13 -25.84
C THR A 322 24.72 -7.85 -27.34
N SER A 323 25.54 -6.88 -27.75
CA SER A 323 25.83 -6.60 -29.17
C SER A 323 24.60 -6.40 -30.07
N VAL A 324 23.47 -6.00 -29.46
CA VAL A 324 22.18 -5.69 -30.07
C VAL A 324 21.88 -4.20 -29.88
N LYS A 325 21.04 -3.61 -30.72
CA LYS A 325 20.57 -2.23 -30.51
C LYS A 325 19.73 -2.15 -29.25
N VAL A 326 18.81 -3.10 -29.07
CA VAL A 326 17.95 -3.20 -27.88
C VAL A 326 18.01 -4.60 -27.30
N GLY A 327 18.29 -4.73 -26.00
CA GLY A 327 18.20 -6.01 -25.29
C GLY A 327 16.75 -6.50 -25.23
N LEU A 328 15.89 -5.75 -24.54
CA LEU A 328 14.46 -6.04 -24.42
C LEU A 328 13.62 -4.89 -24.95
N LEU A 329 12.84 -5.13 -25.99
CA LEU A 329 11.89 -4.18 -26.55
C LEU A 329 10.49 -4.47 -25.99
N LEU A 330 9.96 -3.55 -25.19
CA LEU A 330 8.59 -3.57 -24.70
C LEU A 330 7.72 -2.78 -25.68
N ASN A 331 7.06 -3.50 -26.59
CA ASN A 331 6.26 -2.97 -27.70
C ASN A 331 4.80 -3.47 -27.60
N SER A 332 4.28 -3.51 -26.38
CA SER A 332 2.99 -4.08 -26.01
C SER A 332 2.20 -3.12 -25.11
N MET A 333 0.86 -3.14 -25.24
CA MET A 333 -0.06 -2.44 -24.33
C MET A 333 -0.55 -3.34 -23.19
N LYS A 334 0.02 -4.53 -23.03
CA LYS A 334 -0.22 -5.44 -21.91
C LYS A 334 1.04 -5.55 -21.06
N GLY A 335 0.88 -5.22 -19.78
CA GLY A 335 1.95 -5.24 -18.78
C GLY A 335 2.20 -6.64 -18.24
N HIS A 336 2.50 -6.75 -16.95
CA HIS A 336 2.86 -8.00 -16.28
C HIS A 336 4.09 -8.69 -16.89
N ILE A 337 5.01 -7.91 -17.46
CA ILE A 337 6.27 -8.43 -17.96
C ILE A 337 7.25 -8.42 -16.81
N THR A 338 7.81 -9.60 -16.51
CA THR A 338 8.64 -9.79 -15.33
C THR A 338 10.05 -10.23 -15.72
N SER A 339 11.06 -9.65 -15.10
CA SER A 339 12.48 -9.96 -15.30
C SER A 339 13.17 -10.26 -13.97
N TYR A 340 13.62 -11.51 -13.78
CA TYR A 340 14.38 -11.95 -12.61
C TYR A 340 15.84 -12.23 -12.99
N ASP A 341 16.78 -11.57 -12.31
CA ASP A 341 18.21 -11.83 -12.43
C ASP A 341 18.72 -11.85 -13.88
N CYS A 342 18.09 -11.03 -14.75
CA CYS A 342 18.46 -10.89 -16.15
C CYS A 342 19.46 -9.76 -16.34
N SER A 343 20.31 -9.87 -17.37
CA SER A 343 21.22 -8.83 -17.82
C SER A 343 20.80 -8.31 -19.20
N TRP A 344 20.05 -7.21 -19.21
CA TRP A 344 19.62 -6.54 -20.43
C TRP A 344 20.67 -5.53 -20.87
N SER A 345 21.35 -5.81 -21.98
CA SER A 345 22.38 -4.94 -22.56
C SER A 345 22.24 -4.78 -24.07
N GLY A 346 22.90 -3.76 -24.61
CA GLY A 346 22.88 -3.39 -26.02
C GLY A 346 23.38 -1.96 -26.18
N LEU A 347 23.04 -1.30 -27.30
CA LEU A 347 23.07 0.17 -27.33
C LEU A 347 22.10 0.74 -26.28
N ILE A 348 20.93 0.12 -26.19
CA ILE A 348 19.87 0.33 -25.22
C ILE A 348 19.61 -1.01 -24.52
N GLY A 349 19.62 -1.06 -23.19
CA GLY A 349 19.31 -2.29 -22.45
C GLY A 349 17.84 -2.70 -22.63
N VAL A 350 16.93 -1.84 -22.19
CA VAL A 350 15.47 -2.01 -22.30
C VAL A 350 14.87 -0.80 -23.01
N TYR A 351 14.00 -1.01 -24.00
CA TYR A 351 13.25 0.07 -24.64
C TYR A 351 11.76 -0.11 -24.40
N CYS A 352 11.16 0.72 -23.54
CA CYS A 352 9.71 0.85 -23.42
C CYS A 352 9.20 1.76 -24.53
N ARG A 353 8.86 1.15 -25.66
CA ARG A 353 8.35 1.88 -26.83
C ARG A 353 6.85 2.12 -26.70
N ARG A 354 6.10 1.10 -26.27
CA ARG A 354 4.66 1.17 -25.98
C ARG A 354 4.45 0.77 -24.53
N ASN A 355 3.71 1.59 -23.78
CA ASN A 355 3.54 1.45 -22.34
C ASN A 355 2.18 0.82 -21.99
N SER A 356 2.16 0.01 -20.94
CA SER A 356 0.98 -0.67 -20.40
C SER A 356 0.83 -0.55 -18.88
N ASP A 357 1.68 0.27 -18.25
CA ASP A 357 1.69 0.63 -16.83
C ASP A 357 1.94 -0.49 -15.78
N ASP A 358 2.57 -1.61 -16.15
CA ASP A 358 2.90 -2.65 -15.18
C ASP A 358 4.10 -3.52 -15.62
N TYR A 359 5.30 -3.20 -15.13
CA TYR A 359 6.51 -3.97 -15.36
C TYR A 359 7.26 -4.24 -14.06
N PHE A 360 7.85 -5.43 -13.92
CA PHE A 360 8.59 -5.82 -12.73
C PHE A 360 9.99 -6.32 -13.06
N PHE A 361 11.01 -5.70 -12.46
CA PHE A 361 12.41 -6.12 -12.58
C PHE A 361 12.96 -6.40 -11.18
N GLN A 362 13.58 -7.56 -10.99
CA GLN A 362 14.19 -7.93 -9.73
C GLN A 362 15.56 -8.56 -9.96
N GLY A 363 16.59 -8.02 -9.32
CA GLY A 363 17.96 -8.50 -9.50
C GLY A 363 18.51 -8.22 -10.90
N GLY A 364 19.71 -8.74 -11.17
CA GLY A 364 20.38 -8.60 -12.47
C GLY A 364 20.80 -7.17 -12.82
N SER A 365 21.01 -6.91 -14.12
CA SER A 365 21.46 -5.61 -14.62
C SER A 365 20.64 -5.11 -15.81
N VAL A 366 20.40 -3.80 -15.83
CA VAL A 366 19.78 -3.08 -16.96
C VAL A 366 20.74 -1.96 -17.35
N ALA A 367 21.58 -2.24 -18.35
CA ALA A 367 22.65 -1.37 -18.79
C ALA A 367 22.64 -1.24 -20.33
N GLY A 368 23.31 -0.24 -20.87
CA GLY A 368 23.45 -0.12 -22.32
C GLY A 368 24.55 0.86 -22.67
N THR A 369 25.11 0.71 -23.85
CA THR A 369 26.20 1.57 -24.30
C THR A 369 25.82 3.04 -24.32
N PHE A 370 24.56 3.35 -24.65
CA PHE A 370 23.98 4.69 -24.54
C PHE A 370 23.11 4.82 -23.29
N CYS A 371 22.16 3.90 -23.09
CA CYS A 371 21.35 3.91 -21.89
C CYS A 371 20.88 2.53 -21.41
N GLY A 372 20.67 2.40 -20.09
CA GLY A 372 20.05 1.21 -19.49
C GLY A 372 18.62 1.02 -19.96
N MET A 373 17.78 2.04 -19.78
CA MET A 373 16.36 2.02 -20.11
C MET A 373 15.97 3.25 -20.92
N MET A 374 15.28 3.04 -22.02
CA MET A 374 14.75 4.08 -22.88
C MET A 374 13.22 4.13 -22.80
N LEU A 375 12.66 5.34 -22.76
CA LEU A 375 11.22 5.59 -22.78
C LEU A 375 10.85 6.29 -24.08
N GLY A 376 9.98 5.68 -24.89
CA GLY A 376 9.39 6.31 -26.07
C GLY A 376 8.12 7.07 -25.73
N ILE A 377 7.63 7.89 -26.67
CA ILE A 377 6.37 8.66 -26.51
C ILE A 377 5.37 8.44 -27.65
N ILE A 378 5.51 7.33 -28.38
CA ILE A 378 4.60 6.99 -29.47
C ILE A 378 3.17 6.87 -28.93
N ASN A 379 2.21 7.47 -29.64
CA ASN A 379 0.80 7.37 -29.25
C ASN A 379 0.29 5.95 -29.47
N THR A 380 -0.14 5.28 -28.41
CA THR A 380 -0.81 3.98 -28.53
C THR A 380 -2.03 3.95 -27.62
N SER A 381 -3.21 3.76 -28.20
CA SER A 381 -4.49 3.74 -27.47
C SER A 381 -4.73 4.97 -26.58
N ASN A 382 -4.41 6.17 -27.10
CA ASN A 382 -4.45 7.45 -26.37
C ASN A 382 -3.48 7.56 -25.19
N HIS A 383 -2.52 6.63 -25.08
CA HIS A 383 -1.43 6.69 -24.12
C HIS A 383 -0.16 7.22 -24.80
N ARG A 384 0.46 8.25 -24.22
CA ARG A 384 1.65 8.93 -24.77
C ARG A 384 2.91 8.55 -23.98
N GLY A 385 3.43 7.36 -24.25
CA GLY A 385 4.75 6.94 -23.77
C GLY A 385 4.86 6.53 -22.30
N GLY A 386 6.07 6.72 -21.77
CA GLY A 386 6.40 6.52 -20.36
C GLY A 386 6.56 5.06 -19.96
N MET A 387 6.71 4.82 -18.66
CA MET A 387 6.80 3.48 -18.10
C MET A 387 6.41 3.50 -16.62
N SER A 388 5.49 2.62 -16.22
CA SER A 388 5.27 2.31 -14.80
C SER A 388 6.00 1.02 -14.45
N VAL A 389 7.03 1.10 -13.61
CA VAL A 389 7.90 -0.03 -13.31
C VAL A 389 8.20 -0.14 -11.82
N ARG A 390 8.18 -1.37 -11.33
CA ARG A 390 8.76 -1.72 -10.04
C ARG A 390 10.11 -2.41 -10.23
N MET A 391 11.15 -1.88 -9.62
CA MET A 391 12.51 -2.41 -9.64
C MET A 391 12.97 -2.74 -8.23
N THR A 392 13.49 -3.94 -8.00
CA THR A 392 14.01 -4.37 -6.70
C THR A 392 15.40 -4.99 -6.84
N ARG A 393 16.44 -4.42 -6.21
CA ARG A 393 17.85 -4.88 -6.30
C ARG A 393 18.39 -4.94 -7.74
N VAL A 394 17.96 -4.02 -8.60
CA VAL A 394 18.41 -3.95 -10.00
C VAL A 394 19.68 -3.11 -10.10
N HIS A 395 20.67 -3.60 -10.82
CA HIS A 395 21.87 -2.84 -11.12
C HIS A 395 21.69 -2.05 -12.42
N MET A 396 21.62 -0.73 -12.33
CA MET A 396 21.68 0.19 -13.46
C MET A 396 23.02 0.92 -13.47
N GLY A 397 23.53 1.27 -14.64
CA GLY A 397 24.82 1.94 -14.70
C GLY A 397 25.61 1.63 -15.95
N PHE A 398 26.92 1.84 -15.86
CA PHE A 398 27.90 1.55 -16.92
C PHE A 398 27.44 2.09 -18.28
N SER A 399 26.86 3.29 -18.24
CA SER A 399 26.17 3.92 -19.36
C SER A 399 26.14 5.44 -19.17
N PRO A 400 26.10 6.22 -20.26
CA PRO A 400 25.80 7.64 -20.19
C PRO A 400 24.52 7.92 -19.40
N TYR A 401 23.44 7.21 -19.70
CA TYR A 401 22.16 7.41 -19.04
C TYR A 401 21.60 6.11 -18.47
N CYS A 402 21.18 6.06 -17.21
CA CYS A 402 20.43 4.88 -16.76
C CYS A 402 19.02 4.85 -17.34
N ILE A 403 18.31 5.97 -17.29
CA ILE A 403 16.98 6.14 -17.87
C ILE A 403 17.00 7.38 -18.77
N TYR A 404 16.58 7.22 -20.02
CA TYR A 404 16.53 8.30 -21.00
C TYR A 404 15.20 8.30 -21.77
N GLN A 405 14.54 9.45 -21.89
CA GLN A 405 13.29 9.57 -22.65
C GLN A 405 13.51 10.30 -23.98
N VAL A 406 13.00 9.70 -25.07
CA VAL A 406 13.15 10.20 -26.45
C VAL A 406 11.81 10.63 -27.04
N LYS A 407 11.86 11.56 -28.00
CA LYS A 407 10.76 11.85 -28.92
C LYS A 407 10.72 10.77 -30.01
N ASP A 408 9.89 9.74 -29.81
CA ASP A 408 9.63 8.69 -30.83
C ASP A 408 8.34 9.00 -31.62
N THR A 409 8.06 10.30 -31.84
CA THR A 409 6.93 10.81 -32.61
C THR A 409 7.18 12.29 -32.97
N ASP A 410 6.62 12.73 -34.10
CA ASP A 410 6.82 14.08 -34.63
C ASP A 410 5.96 15.15 -33.95
N ASP A 411 4.91 14.76 -33.21
CA ASP A 411 3.93 15.70 -32.65
C ASP A 411 4.24 16.16 -31.22
N TYR A 412 5.40 15.79 -30.66
CA TYR A 412 5.79 16.13 -29.27
C TYR A 412 5.65 17.62 -28.94
N ASP A 413 6.07 18.50 -29.84
CA ASP A 413 6.06 19.94 -29.60
C ASP A 413 4.64 20.49 -29.45
N SER A 414 3.64 19.82 -30.03
CA SER A 414 2.21 20.14 -29.88
C SER A 414 1.57 19.58 -28.59
N LEU A 415 2.20 18.61 -27.93
CA LEU A 415 1.65 17.98 -26.72
C LEU A 415 1.66 18.94 -25.53
N VAL A 416 0.68 18.83 -24.64
CA VAL A 416 0.70 19.52 -23.34
C VAL A 416 1.61 18.78 -22.37
N ASN A 417 1.42 17.47 -22.26
CA ASN A 417 2.20 16.54 -21.45
C ASN A 417 2.39 15.20 -22.18
N CYS A 418 3.35 14.41 -21.72
CA CYS A 418 3.49 13.00 -22.03
C CYS A 418 3.75 12.22 -20.73
N VAL A 419 3.60 10.91 -20.74
CA VAL A 419 3.89 10.10 -19.57
C VAL A 419 5.40 9.91 -19.46
N GLY A 420 5.95 10.16 -18.28
CA GLY A 420 7.35 9.96 -17.94
C GLY A 420 7.58 8.63 -17.24
N LEU A 421 8.34 8.68 -16.14
CA LEU A 421 8.65 7.51 -15.33
C LEU A 421 7.72 7.46 -14.12
N ASN A 422 7.06 6.31 -13.95
CA ASN A 422 6.19 6.02 -12.82
C ASN A 422 6.64 4.71 -12.14
N GLY A 423 6.33 4.55 -10.86
CA GLY A 423 6.49 3.28 -10.14
C GLY A 423 7.43 3.33 -8.93
N ALA A 424 8.09 2.21 -8.61
CA ALA A 424 8.78 2.03 -7.33
C ALA A 424 10.18 1.42 -7.51
N PHE A 425 11.21 2.06 -6.96
CA PHE A 425 12.60 1.63 -7.06
C PHE A 425 13.07 1.30 -5.65
N GLU A 426 13.45 0.05 -5.41
CA GLU A 426 13.89 -0.46 -4.11
C GLU A 426 15.28 -1.05 -4.28
N SER A 427 16.29 -0.42 -3.68
CA SER A 427 17.69 -0.85 -3.79
C SER A 427 18.22 -0.90 -5.23
N VAL A 428 17.81 0.04 -6.07
CA VAL A 428 18.36 0.20 -7.43
C VAL A 428 19.74 0.87 -7.33
N ARG A 429 20.76 0.26 -7.91
CA ARG A 429 22.12 0.85 -7.96
C ARG A 429 22.28 1.62 -9.26
N PHE A 430 22.84 2.83 -9.18
CA PHE A 430 23.24 3.67 -10.30
C PHE A 430 24.76 3.77 -10.32
N GLU A 431 25.44 2.79 -10.92
CA GLU A 431 26.90 2.68 -10.83
C GLU A 431 27.61 3.19 -12.09
N MET A 432 28.65 3.99 -11.91
CA MET A 432 29.48 4.55 -12.99
C MET A 432 28.65 5.29 -14.05
N ILE A 433 27.83 6.24 -13.58
CA ILE A 433 26.94 7.02 -14.44
C ILE A 433 27.73 8.03 -15.26
N GLY A 434 27.54 7.99 -16.57
CA GLY A 434 28.25 8.87 -17.48
C GLY A 434 27.73 10.30 -17.53
N GLU A 435 26.41 10.48 -17.49
CA GLU A 435 25.74 11.78 -17.68
C GLU A 435 24.61 12.03 -16.69
N ALA A 436 23.65 11.11 -16.57
CA ALA A 436 22.56 11.22 -15.60
C ALA A 436 21.94 9.86 -15.26
N CYS A 437 21.47 9.70 -14.03
CA CYS A 437 20.65 8.54 -13.66
C CYS A 437 19.34 8.56 -14.43
N ILE A 438 18.68 9.72 -14.48
CA ILE A 438 17.39 9.88 -15.13
C ILE A 438 17.39 11.17 -15.94
N LYS A 439 17.11 11.07 -17.25
CA LYS A 439 16.93 12.21 -18.16
C LYS A 439 15.61 12.08 -18.91
N LEU A 440 14.58 12.79 -18.42
CA LEU A 440 13.26 12.82 -19.03
C LEU A 440 13.04 14.10 -19.86
N LEU A 441 12.04 14.06 -20.73
CA LEU A 441 11.63 15.22 -21.50
C LEU A 441 10.93 16.26 -20.59
N PRO A 442 10.98 17.56 -20.90
CA PRO A 442 10.39 18.60 -20.04
C PRO A 442 8.89 18.42 -19.77
N LYS A 443 8.14 17.91 -20.76
CA LYS A 443 6.69 17.66 -20.68
C LYS A 443 6.31 16.34 -20.01
N SER A 444 7.26 15.59 -19.49
CA SER A 444 7.03 14.24 -18.96
C SER A 444 6.48 14.26 -17.55
N ASP A 445 5.27 13.76 -17.38
CA ASP A 445 4.62 13.60 -16.09
C ASP A 445 5.15 12.35 -15.38
N SER A 446 5.81 12.54 -14.24
CA SER A 446 6.48 11.47 -13.48
C SER A 446 6.01 11.43 -12.03
N SER A 447 6.10 10.24 -11.43
CA SER A 447 5.72 9.96 -10.05
C SER A 447 6.43 8.71 -9.55
N GLY A 448 6.39 8.43 -8.25
CA GLY A 448 6.89 7.17 -7.73
C GLY A 448 7.53 7.23 -6.37
N TYR A 449 8.11 6.10 -5.96
CA TYR A 449 8.81 5.91 -4.71
C TYR A 449 10.19 5.31 -4.98
N TYR A 450 11.27 6.07 -4.76
CA TYR A 450 12.63 5.66 -5.05
C TYR A 450 13.46 5.61 -3.77
N SER A 451 13.87 4.42 -3.36
CA SER A 451 14.44 4.13 -2.04
C SER A 451 15.60 3.14 -2.11
N GLY A 452 16.55 3.23 -1.17
CA GLY A 452 17.70 2.31 -1.07
C GLY A 452 18.72 2.47 -2.19
N ALA A 453 18.65 3.55 -2.96
CA ALA A 453 19.47 3.69 -4.16
C ALA A 453 20.93 4.01 -3.80
N GLY A 454 21.88 3.50 -4.59
CA GLY A 454 23.30 3.88 -4.51
C GLY A 454 23.76 4.57 -5.78
N LEU A 455 24.75 5.47 -5.70
CA LEU A 455 25.22 6.21 -6.87
C LEU A 455 26.74 6.39 -6.91
N THR A 456 27.31 6.15 -8.09
CA THR A 456 28.69 6.53 -8.43
C THR A 456 28.76 7.18 -9.81
N TRP A 457 29.53 8.25 -9.92
CA TRP A 457 29.78 8.92 -11.20
C TRP A 457 30.94 8.28 -11.96
N SER A 458 30.82 8.21 -13.27
CA SER A 458 31.94 7.90 -14.16
C SER A 458 32.80 9.16 -14.38
N PRO A 459 34.13 9.02 -14.59
CA PRO A 459 34.96 10.13 -15.04
C PRO A 459 34.46 10.76 -16.35
N ILE A 460 34.68 12.07 -16.51
CA ILE A 460 34.24 12.82 -17.70
C ILE A 460 35.08 12.57 -18.96
N ASN A 461 36.29 12.04 -18.79
CA ASN A 461 37.26 11.85 -19.85
C ASN A 461 37.48 10.35 -20.08
N TYR A 462 37.46 9.96 -21.35
CA TYR A 462 37.99 8.68 -21.77
C TYR A 462 39.52 8.70 -21.70
N THR A 463 40.09 7.63 -21.14
CA THR A 463 41.53 7.37 -21.19
C THR A 463 41.79 6.21 -22.15
N ASP A 464 43.00 6.11 -22.67
CA ASP A 464 43.43 4.95 -23.46
C ASP A 464 43.70 3.69 -22.62
N GLU A 465 43.59 3.80 -21.30
CA GLU A 465 43.77 2.66 -20.40
C GLU A 465 42.60 1.68 -20.49
N GLN A 466 42.90 0.47 -20.94
CA GLN A 466 41.95 -0.64 -21.00
C GLN A 466 41.42 -0.98 -19.61
N GLY A 467 40.11 -1.19 -19.49
CA GLY A 467 39.46 -1.60 -18.23
C GLY A 467 39.02 -0.44 -17.33
N ARG A 468 39.27 0.81 -17.70
CA ARG A 468 38.68 1.95 -16.97
C ARG A 468 37.17 2.03 -17.19
N TRP A 469 36.44 2.22 -16.09
CA TRP A 469 34.99 2.33 -16.07
C TRP A 469 34.53 3.74 -16.48
N GLN A 470 34.67 4.03 -17.78
CA GLN A 470 34.41 5.34 -18.40
C GLN A 470 33.17 5.28 -19.31
N TYR A 471 32.16 6.06 -18.97
CA TYR A 471 30.84 5.97 -19.59
C TYR A 471 30.18 7.32 -19.87
N SER A 472 30.87 8.44 -19.64
CA SER A 472 30.42 9.76 -20.09
C SER A 472 30.27 9.80 -21.61
N LEU A 473 29.44 10.68 -22.16
CA LEU A 473 29.33 10.83 -23.61
C LEU A 473 30.68 11.27 -24.20
N PRO A 474 31.03 10.87 -25.43
CA PRO A 474 32.19 11.40 -26.11
C PRO A 474 32.01 12.90 -26.43
N ASP A 475 33.13 13.64 -26.47
CA ASP A 475 33.14 15.12 -26.59
C ASP A 475 32.54 15.64 -27.89
N ASP A 476 32.51 14.81 -28.94
CA ASP A 476 31.88 15.12 -30.21
C ASP A 476 30.34 15.13 -30.11
N LEU A 477 29.75 14.33 -29.23
CA LEU A 477 28.31 14.36 -28.91
C LEU A 477 27.96 15.41 -27.86
N MET A 478 28.78 15.57 -26.81
CA MET A 478 28.52 16.54 -25.74
C MET A 478 29.83 17.11 -25.21
N VAL A 479 30.00 18.42 -25.33
CA VAL A 479 31.23 19.09 -24.88
C VAL A 479 31.39 19.00 -23.36
N PRO A 480 32.62 18.96 -22.81
CA PRO A 480 32.86 18.74 -21.38
C PRO A 480 32.13 19.71 -20.43
N THR A 481 31.92 20.96 -20.84
CA THR A 481 31.19 21.97 -20.05
C THR A 481 29.70 21.70 -19.93
N GLU A 482 29.18 20.72 -20.67
CA GLU A 482 27.77 20.34 -20.65
C GLU A 482 27.49 18.96 -20.05
N LYS A 483 28.54 18.19 -19.78
CA LYS A 483 28.41 16.85 -19.22
C LYS A 483 28.01 16.87 -17.76
N GLN A 484 27.26 15.85 -17.34
CA GLN A 484 26.94 15.58 -15.93
C GLN A 484 26.29 16.77 -15.19
N LYS A 485 25.47 17.57 -15.89
CA LYS A 485 24.81 18.78 -15.33
C LYS A 485 23.98 18.47 -14.08
N TYR A 486 23.18 17.40 -14.14
CA TYR A 486 22.30 16.95 -13.06
C TYR A 486 22.25 15.42 -13.03
N CYS A 487 22.14 14.84 -11.84
CA CYS A 487 21.90 13.41 -11.65
C CYS A 487 20.47 13.02 -12.11
N PHE A 488 19.50 13.85 -11.73
CA PHE A 488 18.09 13.66 -12.01
C PHE A 488 17.54 14.83 -12.81
N TYR A 489 16.91 14.54 -13.93
CA TYR A 489 16.28 15.54 -14.77
C TYR A 489 14.84 15.09 -15.07
N PHE A 490 13.91 15.63 -14.29
CA PHE A 490 12.48 15.37 -14.40
C PHE A 490 11.78 16.48 -15.18
N GLY A 491 10.70 16.11 -15.87
CA GLY A 491 9.77 17.05 -16.48
C GLY A 491 8.81 17.62 -15.43
N ASN A 492 7.55 17.21 -15.52
CA ASN A 492 6.49 17.61 -14.60
C ASN A 492 6.31 16.57 -13.47
N ILE A 493 6.15 17.05 -12.24
CA ILE A 493 5.72 16.25 -11.09
C ILE A 493 4.31 16.68 -10.70
N ASN A 494 3.31 15.95 -11.22
CA ASN A 494 1.89 16.22 -10.98
C ASN A 494 1.29 15.32 -9.88
N ASN A 495 1.96 14.21 -9.57
CA ASN A 495 1.57 13.22 -8.60
C ASN A 495 2.71 12.97 -7.61
N LYS A 496 2.45 12.13 -6.61
CA LYS A 496 3.40 11.82 -5.54
C LYS A 496 4.77 11.38 -6.07
N LEU A 497 5.83 12.06 -5.63
CA LEU A 497 7.21 11.62 -5.86
C LEU A 497 7.96 11.61 -4.53
N ILE A 498 8.36 10.42 -4.12
CA ILE A 498 9.22 10.20 -2.96
C ILE A 498 10.58 9.71 -3.46
N MET A 499 11.64 10.37 -3.03
CA MET A 499 13.02 9.90 -3.14
C MET A 499 13.60 9.91 -1.73
N ASP A 500 13.91 8.74 -1.17
CA ASP A 500 14.35 8.61 0.22
C ASP A 500 15.41 7.52 0.42
N ASN A 501 15.96 7.43 1.63
CA ASN A 501 16.83 6.34 2.09
C ASN A 501 17.91 5.91 1.08
N TRP A 502 18.71 6.88 0.63
CA TRP A 502 19.83 6.62 -0.27
C TRP A 502 21.03 6.08 0.50
N ASP A 503 21.66 5.05 -0.04
CA ASP A 503 22.86 4.48 0.55
C ASP A 503 24.03 5.45 0.42
N ALA A 504 24.90 5.49 1.43
CA ALA A 504 26.12 6.29 1.46
C ALA A 504 25.93 7.82 1.38
N GLY A 505 24.81 8.36 1.89
CA GLY A 505 24.67 9.79 2.20
C GLY A 505 23.88 10.65 1.21
N GLY A 506 23.14 10.03 0.27
CA GLY A 506 22.29 10.74 -0.68
C GLY A 506 22.86 10.82 -2.09
N ALA A 507 22.03 11.24 -3.05
CA ALA A 507 22.51 11.65 -4.36
C ALA A 507 23.39 12.89 -4.22
N TYR A 508 24.43 12.99 -5.05
CA TYR A 508 25.37 14.11 -5.03
C TYR A 508 25.69 14.58 -6.44
N LYS A 509 25.93 15.89 -6.57
CA LYS A 509 26.40 16.52 -7.80
C LYS A 509 27.72 15.88 -8.24
N SER A 510 27.92 15.69 -9.55
CA SER A 510 29.17 15.13 -10.06
C SER A 510 30.39 15.93 -9.56
N PRO A 511 31.41 15.25 -8.99
CA PRO A 511 32.66 15.88 -8.61
C PRO A 511 33.64 16.01 -9.78
N TYR A 512 33.35 15.38 -10.93
CA TYR A 512 34.28 15.26 -12.04
C TYR A 512 34.06 16.29 -13.16
N SER A 513 32.86 16.85 -13.27
CA SER A 513 32.50 17.78 -14.35
C SER A 513 32.47 19.23 -13.88
N ALA A 514 33.17 20.11 -14.61
CA ALA A 514 33.02 21.55 -14.45
C ALA A 514 31.63 22.06 -14.90
N GLY A 515 30.93 21.29 -15.74
CA GLY A 515 29.55 21.53 -16.14
C GLY A 515 28.51 21.10 -15.12
N ALA A 516 28.90 20.45 -14.02
CA ALA A 516 27.97 19.99 -13.00
C ALA A 516 27.34 21.15 -12.24
N ILE A 517 26.01 21.27 -12.34
CA ILE A 517 25.24 22.37 -11.73
C ILE A 517 24.66 21.93 -10.40
N GLY A 518 23.96 20.80 -10.35
CA GLY A 518 23.27 20.34 -9.15
C GLY A 518 22.98 18.84 -9.16
N VAL A 519 22.19 18.39 -8.19
CA VAL A 519 21.72 17.01 -8.08
C VAL A 519 20.49 16.81 -8.96
N ALA A 520 19.50 17.70 -8.89
CA ALA A 520 18.23 17.50 -9.57
C ALA A 520 17.71 18.75 -10.26
N TYR A 521 17.00 18.52 -11.36
CA TYR A 521 16.25 19.50 -12.11
C TYR A 521 14.80 19.04 -12.27
N PHE A 522 13.85 19.94 -12.00
CA PHE A 522 12.43 19.76 -12.22
C PHE A 522 11.92 20.90 -13.11
N ASP A 523 11.29 20.58 -14.24
CA ASP A 523 10.71 21.61 -15.11
C ASP A 523 9.44 22.21 -14.51
N HIS A 524 8.60 21.40 -13.85
CA HIS A 524 7.40 21.86 -13.14
C HIS A 524 7.04 20.96 -11.94
N ILE A 525 6.77 21.55 -10.78
CA ILE A 525 6.17 20.85 -9.62
C ILE A 525 4.76 21.39 -9.38
N ALA A 526 3.75 20.52 -9.52
CA ALA A 526 2.34 20.89 -9.42
C ALA A 526 1.60 20.29 -8.21
N THR A 527 2.30 19.50 -7.39
CA THR A 527 1.76 18.82 -6.20
C THR A 527 2.55 19.17 -4.94
N ASP A 528 1.87 19.08 -3.79
CA ASP A 528 2.44 19.17 -2.44
C ASP A 528 3.05 17.84 -1.96
N ASP A 529 2.69 16.72 -2.59
CA ASP A 529 3.08 15.38 -2.16
C ASP A 529 4.45 14.99 -2.73
N ILE A 530 5.46 15.82 -2.47
CA ILE A 530 6.84 15.62 -2.92
C ILE A 530 7.79 15.53 -1.72
N MET A 531 8.58 14.46 -1.67
CA MET A 531 9.59 14.21 -0.63
C MET A 531 10.91 13.87 -1.31
N LEU A 532 11.93 14.70 -1.11
CA LEU A 532 13.18 14.66 -1.88
C LEU A 532 14.42 14.41 -1.01
N ASP A 533 14.26 13.80 0.16
CA ASP A 533 15.34 13.61 1.14
C ASP A 533 16.53 12.80 0.58
N GLY A 534 16.26 11.90 -0.37
CA GLY A 534 17.28 11.13 -1.10
C GLY A 534 18.15 11.95 -2.06
N LEU A 535 17.78 13.19 -2.35
CA LEU A 535 18.52 14.10 -3.25
C LEU A 535 19.61 14.93 -2.55
N GLY A 536 19.95 14.56 -1.32
CA GLY A 536 20.98 15.23 -0.53
C GLY A 536 20.43 16.39 0.31
N ASN A 537 21.23 16.82 1.29
CA ASN A 537 20.82 17.80 2.32
C ASN A 537 20.96 19.27 1.89
N ASP A 538 21.40 19.54 0.65
CA ASP A 538 21.63 20.89 0.14
C ASP A 538 20.56 21.27 -0.91
N PRO A 539 19.50 22.01 -0.51
CA PRO A 539 18.45 22.46 -1.42
C PRO A 539 18.98 23.27 -2.61
N SER A 540 20.15 23.93 -2.48
CA SER A 540 20.71 24.76 -3.55
C SER A 540 21.16 23.93 -4.76
N GLN A 541 21.31 22.61 -4.60
CA GLN A 541 21.61 21.68 -5.68
C GLN A 541 20.36 21.18 -6.41
N ILE A 542 19.18 21.66 -6.03
CA ILE A 542 17.91 21.33 -6.67
C ILE A 542 17.40 22.57 -7.42
N THR A 543 17.22 22.43 -8.73
CA THR A 543 16.63 23.47 -9.57
C THR A 543 15.19 23.15 -9.88
N VAL A 544 14.28 24.04 -9.49
CA VAL A 544 12.85 23.98 -9.86
C VAL A 544 12.55 25.15 -10.78
N ARG A 545 12.28 24.89 -12.06
CA ARG A 545 12.02 25.96 -13.04
C ARG A 545 10.66 26.61 -12.83
N ARG A 546 9.62 25.80 -12.59
CA ARG A 546 8.25 26.25 -12.37
C ARG A 546 7.64 25.49 -11.19
N LYS A 547 6.81 26.17 -10.40
CA LYS A 547 6.13 25.57 -9.25
C LYS A 547 4.73 26.18 -9.12
N LYS A 548 3.71 25.35 -8.90
CA LYS A 548 2.36 25.82 -8.53
C LYS A 548 2.44 26.56 -7.19
N GLU A 549 1.86 27.75 -7.09
CA GLU A 549 2.01 28.62 -5.90
C GLU A 549 1.63 27.95 -4.58
N THR A 550 0.64 27.05 -4.60
CA THR A 550 0.21 26.30 -3.41
C THR A 550 1.11 25.14 -3.03
N ALA A 551 1.98 24.68 -3.94
CA ALA A 551 2.84 23.54 -3.68
C ALA A 551 3.90 23.90 -2.62
N SER A 552 4.19 22.99 -1.70
CA SER A 552 5.21 23.06 -0.67
C SER A 552 6.30 22.03 -1.00
N LEU A 553 7.56 22.36 -0.69
CA LEU A 553 8.69 21.45 -0.89
C LEU A 553 9.21 21.10 0.50
N THR A 554 8.99 19.87 0.93
CA THR A 554 9.39 19.40 2.26
C THR A 554 10.77 18.76 2.14
N LEU A 555 11.80 19.48 2.60
CA LEU A 555 13.17 18.96 2.77
C LEU A 555 13.42 18.87 4.28
N ILE A 556 13.16 17.72 4.88
CA ILE A 556 13.42 17.54 6.32
C ILE A 556 13.82 16.09 6.59
N THR A 557 15.12 15.94 6.85
CA THR A 557 15.95 14.83 7.37
C THR A 557 15.19 13.60 7.91
N PRO A 558 15.72 12.37 7.77
CA PRO A 558 15.22 11.15 8.43
C PRO A 558 14.86 11.29 9.92
N GLN A 559 15.40 12.27 10.63
CA GLN A 559 14.98 12.65 11.98
C GLN A 559 13.51 13.08 12.07
N ALA A 560 12.92 13.66 11.02
CA ALA A 560 11.52 14.06 10.95
C ALA A 560 10.61 12.86 10.65
N VAL A 561 11.06 11.89 9.86
CA VAL A 561 10.34 10.62 9.66
C VAL A 561 10.54 9.70 10.86
N GLU A 562 11.68 9.71 11.52
CA GLU A 562 11.88 9.07 12.82
C GLU A 562 11.03 9.79 13.87
N ASP A 563 10.95 11.13 13.89
CA ASP A 563 10.07 11.90 14.78
C ASP A 563 8.58 11.69 14.41
N VAL A 564 8.22 11.44 13.15
CA VAL A 564 6.84 11.20 12.67
C VAL A 564 6.44 9.73 12.81
N ILE A 565 7.33 8.77 12.60
CA ILE A 565 7.12 7.34 12.89
C ILE A 565 7.20 7.12 14.39
N HIS A 566 8.06 7.81 15.15
CA HIS A 566 7.94 7.88 16.61
C HIS A 566 6.64 8.57 17.02
N ALA A 567 6.21 9.66 16.37
CA ALA A 567 4.94 10.31 16.68
C ALA A 567 3.70 9.50 16.23
N ARG A 568 3.81 8.59 15.25
CA ARG A 568 2.69 7.79 14.72
C ARG A 568 2.64 6.37 15.29
N ALA A 569 3.77 5.69 15.41
CA ALA A 569 3.90 4.31 15.91
C ALA A 569 4.07 4.24 17.45
N TYR A 570 4.61 5.29 18.06
CA TYR A 570 4.67 5.43 19.51
C TYR A 570 3.82 6.61 19.96
N ASN A 571 2.53 6.65 19.62
CA ASN A 571 1.60 7.60 20.24
C ASN A 571 0.75 7.04 21.42
N PRO A 572 1.26 6.23 22.38
CA PRO A 572 0.54 6.04 23.64
C PRO A 572 0.72 7.29 24.50
N ILE A 573 -0.37 7.91 24.97
CA ILE A 573 -0.37 9.05 25.92
C ILE A 573 0.73 8.86 26.98
N SER A 574 1.75 9.74 26.99
CA SER A 574 2.83 9.70 27.98
C SER A 574 2.46 10.50 29.25
N HIS A 575 3.33 10.47 30.26
CA HIS A 575 3.07 11.10 31.55
C HIS A 575 3.01 12.62 31.45
N GLY A 576 2.16 13.25 32.28
CA GLY A 576 1.99 14.70 32.31
C GLY A 576 3.27 15.48 32.67
N GLN A 577 3.23 16.77 32.38
CA GLN A 577 4.28 17.76 32.69
C GLN A 577 4.73 17.66 34.17
N LEU A 578 6.03 17.50 34.41
CA LEU A 578 6.65 17.42 35.75
C LEU A 578 6.85 18.79 36.38
N SER A 579 6.81 19.86 35.59
CA SER A 579 6.92 21.25 36.07
C SER A 579 5.55 21.93 36.20
N LYS A 580 5.49 23.11 36.83
CA LYS A 580 4.27 23.92 36.84
C LYS A 580 3.91 24.38 35.43
N ASN A 581 2.65 24.79 35.22
CA ASN A 581 2.19 25.19 33.89
C ASN A 581 3.06 26.34 33.34
N PRO A 582 3.87 26.10 32.29
CA PRO A 582 4.80 27.09 31.74
C PRO A 582 4.09 28.28 31.09
N GLU A 583 2.81 28.17 30.74
CA GLU A 583 2.04 29.23 30.09
C GLU A 583 1.51 30.28 31.08
N LEU A 584 1.52 29.97 32.38
CA LEU A 584 1.13 30.90 33.43
C LEU A 584 2.36 31.66 33.94
N LEU A 585 2.35 32.99 33.82
CA LEU A 585 3.44 33.84 34.36
C LEU A 585 3.69 33.60 35.85
N SER A 586 2.65 33.30 36.62
CA SER A 586 2.75 33.00 38.06
C SER A 586 3.47 31.68 38.39
N SER A 587 3.68 30.82 37.40
CA SER A 587 4.47 29.60 37.57
C SER A 587 5.98 29.87 37.58
N TRP A 588 6.43 31.02 37.09
CA TRP A 588 7.84 31.32 36.91
C TRP A 588 8.43 32.10 38.08
N ILE A 589 9.68 31.80 38.43
CA ILE A 589 10.49 32.58 39.35
C ILE A 589 11.56 33.29 38.51
N THR A 590 11.65 34.60 38.67
CA THR A 590 12.56 35.49 37.94
C THR A 590 13.62 36.05 38.89
N ASN A 591 14.90 35.97 38.53
CA ASN A 591 16.00 36.62 39.27
C ASN A 591 16.69 37.69 38.41
N ASN A 592 17.41 38.61 39.07
CA ASN A 592 18.25 39.65 38.45
C ASN A 592 17.48 40.66 37.59
N GLY A 593 16.43 41.27 38.15
CA GLY A 593 15.77 42.44 37.56
C GLY A 593 14.92 42.19 36.30
N VAL A 594 14.75 40.93 35.89
CA VAL A 594 14.05 40.55 34.65
C VAL A 594 12.52 40.66 34.77
N ALA A 595 11.88 41.17 33.71
CA ALA A 595 10.42 41.17 33.58
C ALA A 595 9.97 40.07 32.60
N LEU A 596 8.96 39.30 32.98
CA LEU A 596 8.34 38.26 32.13
C LEU A 596 6.95 38.71 31.69
N THR A 597 6.66 38.61 30.40
CA THR A 597 5.36 38.98 29.82
C THR A 597 4.91 37.93 28.80
N VAL A 598 3.61 37.79 28.57
CA VAL A 598 3.09 36.96 27.48
C VAL A 598 2.98 37.83 26.22
N VAL A 599 3.43 37.31 25.08
CA VAL A 599 3.23 37.95 23.78
C VAL A 599 1.77 37.73 23.35
N THR A 600 0.95 38.77 23.49
CA THR A 600 -0.48 38.73 23.12
C THR A 600 -0.75 38.99 21.65
N ASP A 601 0.23 39.58 20.96
CA ASP A 601 0.19 39.88 19.52
C ASP A 601 1.45 39.30 18.87
N LEU A 602 1.28 38.23 18.09
CA LEU A 602 2.39 37.53 17.43
C LEU A 602 3.12 38.39 16.39
N SER A 603 2.53 39.51 15.93
CA SER A 603 3.23 40.47 15.07
C SER A 603 4.36 41.21 15.78
N GLN A 604 4.37 41.19 17.13
CA GLN A 604 5.44 41.76 17.96
C GLN A 604 6.67 40.87 18.07
N LEU A 605 6.62 39.65 17.51
CA LEU A 605 7.79 38.79 17.44
C LEU A 605 8.79 39.34 16.41
N PRO A 606 10.10 39.26 16.68
CA PRO A 606 11.12 39.64 15.71
C PRO A 606 11.02 38.87 14.38
N ILE A 607 10.59 37.61 14.48
CA ILE A 607 10.19 36.76 13.36
C ILE A 607 9.00 35.87 13.80
N GLY A 608 8.09 35.57 12.89
CA GLY A 608 6.99 34.64 13.16
C GLY A 608 7.47 33.25 13.56
N LEU A 609 6.57 32.42 14.12
CA LEU A 609 6.86 31.02 14.43
C LEU A 609 7.38 30.28 13.20
N SER A 610 8.43 29.47 13.37
CA SER A 610 8.95 28.62 12.31
C SER A 610 7.93 27.53 11.92
N GLY A 611 8.04 26.96 10.72
CA GLY A 611 7.21 25.83 10.31
C GLY A 611 7.29 24.65 11.30
N GLU A 612 8.50 24.39 11.82
CA GLU A 612 8.71 23.40 12.89
C GLU A 612 7.94 23.77 14.16
N ALA A 613 8.06 25.01 14.65
CA ALA A 613 7.37 25.46 15.85
C ALA A 613 5.85 25.40 15.70
N LYS A 614 5.30 25.80 14.54
CA LYS A 614 3.85 25.69 14.24
C LYS A 614 3.38 24.25 14.18
N SER A 615 4.15 23.38 13.53
CA SER A 615 3.81 21.95 13.39
C SER A 615 3.81 21.23 14.75
N TYR A 616 4.64 21.70 15.68
CA TYR A 616 4.88 21.03 16.95
C TYR A 616 4.06 21.63 18.11
N LEU A 617 3.90 22.95 18.17
CA LEU A 617 3.20 23.67 19.24
C LEU A 617 1.78 24.13 18.84
N GLY A 618 1.44 24.04 17.55
CA GLY A 618 0.21 24.61 17.00
C GLY A 618 0.32 26.11 16.67
N GLU A 619 -0.72 26.64 16.05
CA GLU A 619 -0.77 28.06 15.62
C GLU A 619 -1.10 29.02 16.78
N ASN A 620 -1.71 28.51 17.85
CA ASN A 620 -2.17 29.29 19.01
C ASN A 620 -1.30 29.02 20.26
N VAL A 621 0.01 29.16 20.13
CA VAL A 621 0.95 28.90 21.23
C VAL A 621 1.16 30.14 22.12
N THR A 622 1.20 29.91 23.44
CA THR A 622 1.61 30.93 24.41
C THR A 622 3.12 31.16 24.35
N ILE A 623 3.54 32.39 24.03
CA ILE A 623 4.96 32.77 23.96
C ILE A 623 5.29 33.72 25.10
N LEU A 624 6.36 33.42 25.83
CA LEU A 624 6.87 34.26 26.91
C LEU A 624 7.99 35.16 26.39
N LYS A 625 7.87 36.46 26.62
CA LYS A 625 8.93 37.44 26.39
C LYS A 625 9.64 37.76 27.69
N VAL A 626 10.94 37.52 27.69
CA VAL A 626 11.89 37.80 28.76
C VAL A 626 12.55 39.14 28.45
N LYS A 627 12.30 40.16 29.29
CA LYS A 627 12.87 41.50 29.14
C LYS A 627 13.96 41.71 30.20
N PRO A 628 15.25 41.81 29.82
CA PRO A 628 16.34 42.04 30.76
C PRO A 628 16.35 43.47 31.32
N ASP A 629 17.07 43.69 32.43
CA ASP A 629 17.18 44.99 33.14
C ASP A 629 18.30 45.91 32.59
N GLY A 630 19.11 45.44 31.65
CA GLY A 630 20.25 46.17 31.10
C GLY A 630 21.56 46.01 31.88
N MET A 631 21.51 45.51 33.12
CA MET A 631 22.64 45.50 34.07
C MET A 631 23.12 44.09 34.40
N ASN A 632 22.21 43.18 34.69
CA ASN A 632 22.49 41.84 35.17
C ASN A 632 22.06 40.78 34.14
N ASN A 633 22.71 39.61 34.15
CA ASN A 633 22.27 38.49 33.32
C ASN A 633 21.02 37.87 33.95
N PRO A 634 19.86 37.85 33.26
CA PRO A 634 18.64 37.25 33.78
C PRO A 634 18.76 35.75 34.04
N SER A 635 17.98 35.27 35.01
CA SER A 635 17.73 33.84 35.21
C SER A 635 16.24 33.58 35.48
N LEU A 636 15.73 32.48 34.95
CA LEU A 636 14.35 32.02 35.09
C LEU A 636 14.34 30.60 35.67
N TYR A 637 13.36 30.32 36.52
CA TYR A 637 13.14 29.00 37.08
C TYR A 637 11.66 28.62 36.97
N LEU A 638 11.39 27.39 36.55
CA LEU A 638 10.06 26.82 36.50
C LEU A 638 9.98 25.65 37.49
N PRO A 639 9.36 25.84 38.67
CA PRO A 639 9.31 24.82 39.73
C PRO A 639 8.56 23.55 39.32
N SER A 640 8.80 22.47 40.05
CA SER A 640 8.07 21.20 39.93
C SER A 640 6.56 21.38 40.14
N GLY A 641 5.78 20.71 39.31
CA GLY A 641 4.31 20.63 39.40
C GLY A 641 3.82 19.40 40.17
N ILE A 642 4.72 18.49 40.54
CA ILE A 642 4.40 17.22 41.22
C ILE A 642 4.42 17.42 42.74
N PHE A 643 3.39 16.91 43.44
CA PHE A 643 3.35 16.90 44.90
C PHE A 643 2.93 15.50 45.41
N PRO A 644 3.78 14.79 46.18
CA PRO A 644 5.16 15.14 46.57
C PRO A 644 6.14 15.02 45.38
N PRO A 645 7.23 15.80 45.32
CA PRO A 645 8.11 15.87 44.14
C PRO A 645 9.13 14.71 44.07
N VAL A 646 8.71 13.50 44.45
CA VAL A 646 9.53 12.30 44.29
C VAL A 646 9.46 11.91 42.83
N ALA A 647 10.57 12.11 42.14
CA ALA A 647 10.67 11.74 40.74
C ALA A 647 11.00 10.24 40.62
N ASP A 648 10.49 9.60 39.56
CA ASP A 648 10.71 8.18 39.29
C ASP A 648 12.16 7.96 38.84
N THR A 649 12.96 7.33 39.70
CA THR A 649 14.40 7.13 39.48
C THR A 649 14.71 6.10 38.40
N GLU A 650 13.75 5.25 38.04
CA GLU A 650 13.96 4.23 37.02
C GLU A 650 13.74 4.75 35.60
N ARG A 651 13.18 5.96 35.48
CA ARG A 651 12.75 6.56 34.22
C ARG A 651 13.63 7.71 33.79
N GLU A 652 13.68 7.91 32.48
CA GLU A 652 14.40 9.03 31.89
C GLU A 652 13.58 10.30 32.06
N ILE A 653 14.23 11.42 32.38
CA ILE A 653 13.56 12.73 32.36
C ILE A 653 13.98 13.44 31.09
N CYS A 654 13.01 13.95 30.35
CA CYS A 654 13.23 14.66 29.11
C CYS A 654 12.83 16.12 29.26
N PHE A 655 13.54 17.02 28.58
CA PHE A 655 13.34 18.47 28.64
C PHE A 655 13.49 19.16 27.30
N GLU A 656 12.52 20.00 26.93
CA GLU A 656 12.46 20.61 25.60
C GLU A 656 11.70 21.94 25.60
N TYR A 657 12.10 22.84 24.71
CA TYR A 657 11.46 24.13 24.47
C TYR A 657 11.96 24.77 23.17
N PHE A 658 11.25 25.78 22.71
CA PHE A 658 11.67 26.66 21.63
C PHE A 658 12.13 28.00 22.18
N VAL A 659 13.20 28.53 21.61
CA VAL A 659 13.77 29.82 21.99
C VAL A 659 14.09 30.68 20.76
N LEU A 660 13.85 31.98 20.86
CA LEU A 660 14.17 32.98 19.85
C LEU A 660 14.86 34.18 20.51
N CYS A 661 15.87 34.74 19.86
CA CYS A 661 16.58 35.95 20.29
C CYS A 661 16.74 36.92 19.12
N GLU A 662 16.75 38.22 19.41
CA GLU A 662 16.98 39.26 18.39
C GLU A 662 18.46 39.36 17.99
N VAL A 663 19.37 39.06 18.92
CA VAL A 663 20.81 38.98 18.67
C VAL A 663 21.32 37.60 19.03
N GLN A 664 22.43 37.18 18.43
CA GLN A 664 23.06 35.92 18.77
C GLN A 664 23.50 35.96 20.24
N THR A 665 23.08 34.97 21.02
CA THR A 665 23.40 34.89 22.44
C THR A 665 23.55 33.45 22.90
N SER A 666 23.73 33.23 24.19
CA SER A 666 23.76 31.91 24.80
C SER A 666 22.63 31.76 25.80
N ILE A 667 22.13 30.53 25.96
CA ILE A 667 21.27 30.16 27.08
C ILE A 667 21.84 28.91 27.74
N ARG A 668 22.09 29.00 29.04
CA ARG A 668 22.39 27.84 29.87
C ARG A 668 21.08 27.31 30.40
N THR A 669 20.86 26.01 30.31
CA THR A 669 19.64 25.39 30.81
C THR A 669 19.96 24.11 31.55
N SER A 670 19.14 23.76 32.54
CA SER A 670 19.34 22.56 33.36
C SER A 670 18.05 22.16 34.09
N LEU A 671 17.99 20.91 34.58
CA LEU A 671 16.96 20.45 35.51
C LEU A 671 17.59 20.25 36.89
N GLY A 672 17.12 21.01 37.89
CA GLY A 672 17.63 20.97 39.25
C GLY A 672 16.94 19.91 40.11
N PHE A 673 17.74 19.20 40.92
CA PHE A 673 17.28 18.19 41.88
C PHE A 673 17.77 18.52 43.29
N ALA A 674 16.99 18.16 44.31
CA ALA A 674 17.40 18.29 45.70
C ALA A 674 18.43 17.21 46.04
N SER A 675 19.57 17.61 46.59
CA SER A 675 20.65 16.70 47.03
C SER A 675 21.21 15.79 45.93
N ALA A 676 21.07 16.17 44.66
CA ALA A 676 21.62 15.47 43.52
C ALA A 676 22.08 16.45 42.42
N PRO A 677 23.01 16.04 41.52
CA PRO A 677 23.44 16.87 40.39
C PRO A 677 22.29 17.29 39.48
N SER A 678 22.43 18.43 38.80
CA SER A 678 21.45 18.84 37.78
C SER A 678 21.58 17.98 36.51
N LEU A 679 20.46 17.70 35.85
CA LEU A 679 20.47 17.09 34.52
C LEU A 679 20.57 18.14 33.42
N TYR A 680 21.19 17.76 32.31
CA TYR A 680 21.27 18.57 31.08
C TYR A 680 21.84 19.97 31.26
N ASP A 681 22.76 20.14 32.21
CA ASP A 681 23.39 21.44 32.47
C ASP A 681 24.33 21.83 31.32
N GLN A 682 23.76 22.48 30.30
CA GLN A 682 24.41 22.77 29.04
C GLN A 682 24.13 24.21 28.61
N THR A 683 25.10 24.79 27.89
CA THR A 683 24.98 26.13 27.29
C THR A 683 24.83 26.01 25.78
N TYR A 684 23.75 26.58 25.26
CA TYR A 684 23.39 26.56 23.84
C TYR A 684 23.61 27.94 23.23
N THR A 685 24.23 27.99 22.06
CA THR A 685 24.30 29.22 21.25
C THR A 685 22.99 29.38 20.46
N ILE A 686 22.30 30.50 20.66
CA ILE A 686 21.05 30.84 20.00
C ILE A 686 21.35 31.80 18.85
N PRO A 687 21.12 31.41 17.59
CA PRO A 687 21.28 32.31 16.45
C PRO A 687 20.29 33.48 16.49
N ALA A 688 20.71 34.64 16.00
CA ALA A 688 19.84 35.80 15.86
C ALA A 688 18.67 35.50 14.91
N LEU A 689 17.47 35.96 15.25
CA LEU A 689 16.26 35.91 14.41
C LEU A 689 15.96 34.51 13.88
N LYS A 690 16.18 33.48 14.71
CA LYS A 690 15.86 32.09 14.39
C LYS A 690 15.28 31.39 15.61
N TRP A 691 14.12 30.75 15.43
CA TRP A 691 13.61 29.80 16.43
C TRP A 691 14.54 28.59 16.48
N LEU A 692 15.12 28.35 17.65
CA LEU A 692 15.91 27.16 17.95
C LEU A 692 15.11 26.27 18.89
N ARG A 693 15.00 24.99 18.55
CA ARG A 693 14.46 23.96 19.42
C ARG A 693 15.59 23.35 20.25
N ILE A 694 15.47 23.43 21.57
CA ILE A 694 16.39 22.78 22.51
C ILE A 694 15.75 21.48 22.97
N ARG A 695 16.45 20.36 22.81
CA ARG A 695 15.99 19.01 23.18
C ARG A 695 17.04 18.29 24.00
N ASN A 696 16.63 17.78 25.16
CA ASN A 696 17.46 17.05 26.10
C ASN A 696 16.76 15.76 26.52
N ARG A 697 17.39 14.60 26.28
CA ARG A 697 16.83 13.26 26.52
C ARG A 697 17.94 12.27 26.93
N GLY A 698 17.55 11.09 27.40
CA GLY A 698 18.47 9.96 27.63
C GLY A 698 19.18 9.94 28.99
N LEU A 699 18.86 10.86 29.90
CA LEU A 699 19.37 10.83 31.27
C LEU A 699 18.27 10.44 32.26
N LYS A 700 18.56 9.42 33.07
CA LYS A 700 17.77 9.08 34.25
C LYS A 700 18.00 10.10 35.36
N GLN A 701 17.02 10.23 36.25
CA GLN A 701 17.17 11.04 37.44
C GLN A 701 18.37 10.56 38.29
N PRO A 702 19.26 11.46 38.74
CA PRO A 702 20.45 11.10 39.53
C PRO A 702 20.15 10.79 41.02
N GLY A 703 18.90 10.45 41.38
CA GLY A 703 18.37 10.43 42.75
C GLY A 703 17.83 11.80 43.20
N GLY A 704 17.07 11.84 44.30
CA GLY A 704 16.57 13.10 44.90
C GLY A 704 15.15 13.53 44.51
N THR A 705 14.83 14.82 44.66
CA THR A 705 13.50 15.39 44.41
C THR A 705 13.59 16.38 43.26
N PHE A 706 12.76 16.27 42.22
CA PHE A 706 12.77 17.24 41.11
C PHE A 706 12.31 18.61 41.62
N LEU A 707 13.18 19.62 41.51
CA LEU A 707 12.90 20.96 42.03
C LEU A 707 12.37 21.89 40.97
N GLN A 708 13.07 22.02 39.83
CA GLN A 708 12.77 23.04 38.84
C GLN A 708 13.55 22.84 37.52
N ALA A 709 13.00 23.33 36.42
CA ALA A 709 13.77 23.65 35.21
C ALA A 709 14.39 25.04 35.34
N GLN A 710 15.65 25.21 34.91
CA GLN A 710 16.42 26.43 35.06
C GLN A 710 16.88 26.95 33.69
N PHE A 711 16.86 28.27 33.54
CA PHE A 711 17.31 28.99 32.35
C PHE A 711 18.15 30.17 32.81
N GLY A 712 19.43 30.21 32.44
CA GLY A 712 20.39 31.23 32.87
C GLY A 712 21.36 31.59 31.75
N GLY A 713 22.34 32.44 32.04
CA GLY A 713 23.28 32.92 31.02
C GLY A 713 22.62 33.79 29.94
N LEU A 714 21.42 34.30 30.22
CA LEU A 714 20.63 35.12 29.31
C LEU A 714 21.30 36.49 29.11
N ASN A 715 21.16 37.06 27.91
CA ASN A 715 21.74 38.37 27.59
C ASN A 715 21.16 39.48 28.47
N LYS A 716 22.02 40.29 29.09
CA LYS A 716 21.61 41.42 29.93
C LYS A 716 20.98 42.60 29.19
N THR A 717 21.02 42.65 27.86
CA THR A 717 20.52 43.78 27.06
C THR A 717 19.45 43.42 26.03
N THR A 718 19.34 42.15 25.61
CA THR A 718 18.45 41.77 24.51
C THR A 718 17.29 40.89 24.98
N PRO A 719 16.05 41.17 24.54
CA PRO A 719 14.92 40.30 24.82
C PRO A 719 15.07 38.89 24.26
N LEU A 720 14.50 37.92 24.96
CA LEU A 720 14.46 36.51 24.57
C LEU A 720 13.02 36.01 24.63
N TYR A 721 12.65 35.12 23.73
CA TYR A 721 11.31 34.58 23.61
C TYR A 721 11.34 33.07 23.83
N LEU A 722 10.50 32.54 24.73
CA LEU A 722 10.37 31.11 25.04
C LEU A 722 8.98 30.61 24.66
N ALA A 723 8.89 29.42 24.07
CA ALA A 723 7.64 28.75 23.75
C ALA A 723 7.74 27.24 24.02
N GLY A 724 6.62 26.62 24.42
CA GLY A 724 6.51 25.16 24.50
C GLY A 724 7.45 24.47 25.49
N VAL A 725 7.63 25.03 26.70
CA VAL A 725 8.53 24.45 27.72
C VAL A 725 7.95 23.17 28.31
N MET A 726 8.63 22.04 28.16
CA MET A 726 8.15 20.72 28.59
C MET A 726 9.22 19.94 29.35
N VAL A 727 8.83 19.35 30.48
CA VAL A 727 9.61 18.43 31.30
C VAL A 727 8.73 17.19 31.57
N SER A 728 9.13 16.01 31.13
CA SER A 728 8.32 14.78 31.28
C SER A 728 9.18 13.53 31.50
N TYR A 729 8.56 12.42 31.89
CA TYR A 729 9.22 11.11 31.88
C TYR A 729 9.19 10.46 30.50
N ASP A 730 10.28 9.76 30.17
CA ASP A 730 10.60 8.95 28.99
C ASP A 730 10.54 9.69 27.66
N GLN A 731 9.43 10.38 27.38
CA GLN A 731 9.21 11.11 26.15
C GLN A 731 8.43 12.39 26.41
N ILE A 732 8.89 13.45 25.74
CA ILE A 732 8.31 14.80 25.78
C ILE A 732 7.04 14.80 24.96
N ARG A 733 5.90 14.92 25.64
CA ARG A 733 4.59 15.07 25.03
C ARG A 733 3.79 16.10 25.81
N THR A 734 2.99 16.87 25.10
CA THR A 734 2.12 17.87 25.72
C THR A 734 1.03 17.20 26.54
N TYR A 735 0.98 17.48 27.85
CA TYR A 735 -0.32 17.65 28.48
C TYR A 735 -0.92 18.93 27.90
N SER A 736 -2.02 18.82 27.16
CA SER A 736 -2.71 19.98 26.58
C SER A 736 -4.10 20.12 27.20
N PRO A 737 -4.40 21.21 27.92
CA PRO A 737 -5.78 21.58 28.25
C PRO A 737 -6.59 21.99 26.99
N VAL A 738 -5.92 22.14 25.84
CA VAL A 738 -6.49 22.48 24.53
C VAL A 738 -6.53 21.25 23.64
N TYR A 739 -7.35 21.30 22.59
CA TYR A 739 -7.49 20.24 21.59
C TYR A 739 -6.13 19.80 21.00
N HIS A 740 -5.88 18.49 20.99
CA HIS A 740 -4.72 17.93 20.31
C HIS A 740 -5.01 17.87 18.80
N ALA A 741 -4.14 18.45 17.97
CA ALA A 741 -4.38 18.63 16.52
C ALA A 741 -4.65 17.33 15.71
N TYR A 742 -4.45 16.17 16.32
CA TYR A 742 -4.57 14.84 15.70
C TYR A 742 -5.56 13.89 16.40
N THR A 743 -6.32 14.35 17.40
CA THR A 743 -7.48 13.61 17.94
C THR A 743 -8.74 14.02 17.17
N ASN A 744 -9.84 13.28 17.26
CA ASN A 744 -11.13 13.75 16.74
C ASN A 744 -11.79 14.64 17.80
N THR A 745 -12.62 15.63 17.43
CA THR A 745 -13.21 16.62 18.35
C THR A 745 -13.94 16.00 19.54
N ASP A 746 -14.45 14.79 19.37
CA ASP A 746 -15.44 14.21 20.27
C ASP A 746 -14.86 13.15 21.22
N PHE A 747 -13.61 12.70 21.01
CA PHE A 747 -13.07 11.49 21.66
C PHE A 747 -11.56 11.54 21.92
N GLU A 748 -11.15 11.43 23.20
CA GLU A 748 -9.75 11.29 23.61
C GLU A 748 -9.59 10.27 24.76
N ILE A 749 -8.50 9.49 24.77
CA ILE A 749 -8.15 8.62 25.91
C ILE A 749 -7.23 9.41 26.84
N GLY A 750 -7.63 9.62 28.09
CA GLY A 750 -6.87 10.38 29.09
C GLY A 750 -5.81 9.55 29.84
N ASP A 751 -4.88 10.27 30.47
CA ASP A 751 -3.71 9.83 31.26
C ASP A 751 -3.90 8.70 32.29
N LYS A 752 -5.13 8.44 32.76
CA LYS A 752 -5.45 7.44 33.81
C LYS A 752 -6.42 6.35 33.33
N ARG A 753 -6.35 5.96 32.05
CA ARG A 753 -7.30 5.03 31.40
C ARG A 753 -8.75 5.53 31.45
N GLY A 754 -8.92 6.85 31.51
CA GLY A 754 -10.24 7.48 31.43
C GLY A 754 -10.57 7.86 29.99
N LEU A 755 -11.85 7.87 29.64
CA LEU A 755 -12.33 8.38 28.36
C LEU A 755 -12.70 9.86 28.52
N ILE A 756 -12.14 10.75 27.69
CA ILE A 756 -12.51 12.16 27.66
C ILE A 756 -13.46 12.37 26.48
N LEU A 757 -14.64 12.89 26.79
CA LEU A 757 -15.67 13.27 25.82
C LEU A 757 -15.78 14.79 25.80
N THR A 758 -15.87 15.37 24.61
CA THR A 758 -16.08 16.81 24.43
C THR A 758 -17.51 17.04 23.96
N ASP A 759 -18.24 17.91 24.64
CA ASP A 759 -19.53 18.39 24.17
C ASP A 759 -19.28 19.30 22.96
N THR A 760 -19.82 18.92 21.80
CA THR A 760 -19.58 19.61 20.53
C THR A 760 -20.31 20.94 20.42
N VAL A 761 -21.26 21.22 21.31
CA VAL A 761 -22.07 22.44 21.29
C VAL A 761 -21.43 23.54 22.14
N ASP A 762 -20.91 23.21 23.32
CA ASP A 762 -20.34 24.19 24.24
C ASP A 762 -18.82 24.03 24.49
N GLY A 763 -18.21 22.95 23.97
CA GLY A 763 -16.78 22.67 24.11
C GLY A 763 -16.38 22.11 25.48
N ASN A 764 -17.34 21.86 26.38
CA ASN A 764 -17.04 21.35 27.72
C ASN A 764 -16.55 19.91 27.66
N ARG A 765 -15.43 19.64 28.34
CA ARG A 765 -14.80 18.31 28.35
C ARG A 765 -15.15 17.56 29.62
N SER A 766 -15.53 16.29 29.49
CA SER A 766 -15.89 15.41 30.60
C SER A 766 -15.03 14.16 30.58
N LYS A 767 -14.33 13.89 31.70
CA LYS A 767 -13.52 12.70 31.87
C LYS A 767 -14.31 11.61 32.57
N LEU A 768 -14.50 10.48 31.89
CA LEU A 768 -15.04 9.23 32.39
C LEU A 768 -13.89 8.35 32.88
N THR A 769 -13.93 7.85 34.10
CA THR A 769 -12.94 6.91 34.65
C THR A 769 -13.64 5.74 35.31
N LEU A 770 -13.10 4.52 35.17
CA LEU A 770 -13.57 3.38 35.95
C LEU A 770 -12.76 3.31 37.25
N THR A 771 -13.40 3.48 38.40
CA THR A 771 -12.75 3.42 39.71
C THR A 771 -13.48 2.40 40.57
N ASN A 772 -12.77 1.36 41.02
CA ASN A 772 -13.32 0.25 41.80
C ASN A 772 -14.56 -0.41 41.15
N GLY A 773 -14.54 -0.58 39.82
CA GLY A 773 -15.65 -1.19 39.06
C GLY A 773 -16.84 -0.26 38.80
N SER A 774 -16.80 0.99 39.26
CA SER A 774 -17.84 2.00 39.00
C SER A 774 -17.36 3.05 38.01
N LEU A 775 -18.22 3.40 37.03
CA LEU A 775 -17.97 4.49 36.10
C LEU A 775 -18.18 5.83 36.84
N GLN A 776 -17.16 6.67 36.88
CA GLN A 776 -17.18 8.00 37.47
C GLN A 776 -16.96 9.05 36.38
N SER A 777 -17.71 10.15 36.41
CA SER A 777 -17.46 11.31 35.57
C SER A 777 -16.94 12.46 36.42
N ALA A 778 -15.85 13.10 36.01
CA ALA A 778 -15.33 14.31 36.65
C ALA A 778 -16.24 15.53 36.42
N ASN A 779 -17.17 15.45 35.47
CA ASN A 779 -18.23 16.44 35.24
C ASN A 779 -19.59 15.77 35.46
N THR A 780 -20.34 16.20 36.49
CA THR A 780 -21.58 15.56 36.96
C THR A 780 -22.79 15.75 36.03
N ASN A 781 -22.61 16.35 34.85
CA ASN A 781 -23.70 16.68 33.93
C ASN A 781 -24.06 15.57 32.92
N ILE A 782 -23.40 14.40 32.95
CA ILE A 782 -23.80 13.28 32.10
C ILE A 782 -25.09 12.67 32.68
N LYS A 783 -26.23 13.09 32.13
CA LYS A 783 -27.54 12.53 32.46
C LYS A 783 -27.60 11.10 31.93
N THR A 784 -27.55 10.11 32.82
CA THR A 784 -27.70 8.68 32.49
C THR A 784 -29.15 8.28 32.16
N LYS A 785 -30.09 9.23 32.12
CA LYS A 785 -31.48 9.03 31.76
C LYS A 785 -31.75 9.57 30.36
N VAL A 786 -32.33 8.74 29.50
CA VAL A 786 -32.76 9.14 28.15
C VAL A 786 -34.19 9.65 28.27
N TYR A 787 -34.47 10.85 27.79
CA TYR A 787 -35.82 11.42 27.79
C TYR A 787 -36.40 11.35 26.37
N SER A 788 -37.68 10.99 26.24
CA SER A 788 -38.38 11.15 24.95
C SER A 788 -38.52 12.63 24.59
N PRO A 789 -38.88 12.97 23.33
CA PRO A 789 -39.19 14.36 22.94
C PRO A 789 -40.25 15.03 23.83
N ASN A 790 -41.13 14.23 24.44
CA ASN A 790 -42.19 14.68 25.34
C ASN A 790 -41.72 14.79 26.81
N GLY A 791 -40.44 14.57 27.09
CA GLY A 791 -39.83 14.70 28.42
C GLY A 791 -40.05 13.50 29.34
N VAL A 792 -40.36 12.33 28.79
CA VAL A 792 -40.61 11.10 29.56
C VAL A 792 -39.29 10.34 29.77
N PRO A 793 -38.91 9.99 31.00
CA PRO A 793 -37.65 9.29 31.26
C PRO A 793 -37.74 7.81 30.90
N TYR A 794 -36.72 7.30 30.22
CA TYR A 794 -36.52 5.88 29.93
C TYR A 794 -35.16 5.43 30.43
N LYS A 795 -35.13 4.21 30.96
CA LYS A 795 -33.90 3.46 31.19
C LYS A 795 -33.59 2.64 29.93
N LEU A 796 -32.41 2.88 29.36
CA LEU A 796 -31.89 2.13 28.24
C LEU A 796 -31.13 0.91 28.76
N SER A 797 -31.52 -0.29 28.35
CA SER A 797 -30.80 -1.53 28.65
C SER A 797 -30.40 -2.20 27.34
N VAL A 798 -29.14 -2.64 27.24
CA VAL A 798 -28.65 -3.42 26.10
C VAL A 798 -28.81 -4.89 26.48
N ALA A 799 -29.60 -5.64 25.73
CA ALA A 799 -29.68 -7.09 25.86
C ALA A 799 -28.39 -7.75 25.34
N ASP A 800 -28.11 -8.97 25.76
CA ASP A 800 -26.86 -9.69 25.38
C ASP A 800 -26.73 -9.92 23.86
N ASP A 801 -27.83 -9.84 23.12
CA ASP A 801 -27.87 -9.91 21.65
C ASP A 801 -27.63 -8.55 20.96
N GLY A 802 -27.31 -7.50 21.74
CA GLY A 802 -27.08 -6.15 21.26
C GLY A 802 -28.35 -5.32 21.07
N THR A 803 -29.54 -5.87 21.37
CA THR A 803 -30.79 -5.14 21.20
C THR A 803 -30.98 -4.09 22.30
N LEU A 804 -31.29 -2.87 21.90
CA LEU A 804 -31.64 -1.79 22.83
C LEU A 804 -33.10 -1.93 23.27
N THR A 805 -33.30 -2.14 24.56
CA THR A 805 -34.63 -2.15 25.20
C THR A 805 -34.79 -0.91 26.08
N THR A 806 -35.94 -0.26 26.01
CA THR A 806 -36.27 0.90 26.84
C THR A 806 -37.37 0.53 27.82
N THR A 807 -37.15 0.74 29.11
CA THR A 807 -38.21 0.67 30.14
C THR A 807 -38.50 2.05 30.69
N LEU A 808 -39.78 2.36 30.93
CA LEU A 808 -40.19 3.64 31.51
C LEU A 808 -39.58 3.78 32.92
N ASP A 809 -38.83 4.85 33.15
CA ASP A 809 -38.15 5.15 34.43
C ASP A 809 -38.91 6.23 35.24
N ALA A 810 -40.22 6.30 35.05
CA ALA A 810 -41.13 7.13 35.81
C ALA A 810 -41.88 6.29 36.84
N LEU A 811 -42.10 6.85 38.03
CA LEU A 811 -43.00 6.26 39.03
C LEU A 811 -44.43 6.26 38.52
N VAL A 812 -44.83 7.36 37.88
CA VAL A 812 -46.17 7.54 37.32
C VAL A 812 -46.09 8.34 36.03
N TYR A 813 -46.90 7.97 35.04
CA TYR A 813 -46.98 8.67 33.77
C TYR A 813 -48.38 8.64 33.14
N ALA A 814 -48.90 9.81 32.77
CA ALA A 814 -50.08 9.98 31.93
C ALA A 814 -49.78 10.96 30.79
N SER A 815 -49.89 10.46 29.55
CA SER A 815 -49.93 11.31 28.35
C SER A 815 -51.33 11.87 28.07
N PHE A 816 -52.37 11.22 28.59
CA PHE A 816 -53.77 11.52 28.29
C PHE A 816 -54.16 11.30 26.81
N ASP A 817 -53.37 10.56 26.02
CA ASP A 817 -53.67 10.21 24.61
C ASP A 817 -54.81 9.17 24.43
N GLN A 818 -55.69 9.06 25.42
CA GLN A 818 -56.85 8.18 25.37
C GLN A 818 -58.02 8.89 24.69
N ALA A 819 -59.03 8.12 24.28
CA ALA A 819 -60.24 8.68 23.69
C ALA A 819 -60.90 9.71 24.62
N ASP A 820 -61.46 10.76 24.02
CA ASP A 820 -62.11 11.84 24.74
C ASP A 820 -63.15 11.31 25.73
N SER A 821 -63.14 11.87 26.94
CA SER A 821 -64.02 11.50 28.03
C SER A 821 -64.49 12.73 28.78
N THR A 822 -65.77 12.76 29.13
CA THR A 822 -66.35 13.81 29.98
C THR A 822 -66.59 13.32 31.42
N THR A 823 -66.02 12.19 31.81
CA THR A 823 -66.26 11.60 33.14
C THR A 823 -65.01 10.97 33.77
N SER A 824 -63.91 10.83 33.04
CA SER A 824 -62.70 10.16 33.51
C SER A 824 -61.43 10.79 32.93
N LEU A 825 -60.34 10.71 33.70
CA LEU A 825 -58.97 11.01 33.26
C LEU A 825 -58.28 9.83 32.58
N GLY A 826 -59.02 8.74 32.34
CA GLY A 826 -58.50 7.53 31.72
C GLY A 826 -57.56 6.75 32.63
N SER A 827 -56.89 5.75 32.03
CA SER A 827 -55.84 4.97 32.69
C SER A 827 -54.55 5.78 32.85
N ILE A 828 -53.79 5.46 33.88
CA ILE A 828 -52.46 6.04 34.13
C ILE A 828 -51.48 4.91 34.45
N ILE A 829 -50.24 5.02 33.99
CA ILE A 829 -49.21 4.05 34.33
C ILE A 829 -48.70 4.38 35.73
N GLY A 830 -48.69 3.39 36.62
CA GLY A 830 -48.12 3.51 37.96
C GLY A 830 -49.08 3.97 39.07
N GLY A 831 -50.39 4.07 38.81
CA GLY A 831 -51.38 4.42 39.84
C GLY A 831 -52.81 4.49 39.31
N GLU A 832 -53.72 5.06 40.11
CA GLU A 832 -55.10 5.38 39.73
C GLU A 832 -55.46 6.79 40.22
N TRP A 833 -56.19 7.54 39.39
CA TRP A 833 -56.63 8.88 39.75
C TRP A 833 -57.76 8.85 40.80
N THR A 834 -57.54 9.53 41.92
CA THR A 834 -58.61 9.97 42.81
C THR A 834 -58.98 11.41 42.45
N VAL A 835 -60.25 11.65 42.12
CA VAL A 835 -60.72 12.96 41.67
C VAL A 835 -61.66 13.60 42.70
N PHE A 836 -61.45 14.88 42.97
CA PHE A 836 -62.39 15.76 43.64
C PHE A 836 -62.88 16.81 42.64
N GLY A 837 -64.14 16.68 42.24
CA GLY A 837 -64.76 17.43 41.15
C GLY A 837 -64.93 16.58 39.88
N LYS A 838 -65.02 17.21 38.71
CA LYS A 838 -65.24 16.57 37.41
C LYS A 838 -64.07 16.83 36.47
N TRP A 839 -63.45 15.76 36.00
CA TRP A 839 -62.34 15.77 35.06
C TRP A 839 -62.64 14.92 33.84
N GLY A 840 -62.03 15.29 32.73
CA GLY A 840 -62.17 14.59 31.45
C GLY A 840 -60.88 14.61 30.64
N ILE A 841 -60.92 13.94 29.49
CA ILE A 841 -59.92 14.01 28.44
C ILE A 841 -60.57 14.65 27.21
N LEU A 842 -59.91 15.64 26.61
CA LEU A 842 -60.35 16.27 25.37
C LEU A 842 -59.14 16.54 24.50
N SER A 843 -59.14 16.00 23.29
CA SER A 843 -58.07 16.14 22.30
C SER A 843 -56.69 15.73 22.85
N ASN A 844 -56.64 14.58 23.53
CA ASN A 844 -55.45 14.02 24.17
C ASN A 844 -54.92 14.82 25.38
N GLU A 845 -55.79 15.57 26.06
CA GLU A 845 -55.39 16.39 27.19
C GLU A 845 -56.37 16.26 28.35
N ALA A 846 -55.85 16.18 29.56
CA ALA A 846 -56.65 16.26 30.77
C ALA A 846 -57.19 17.69 30.94
N TYR A 847 -58.47 17.79 31.28
CA TYR A 847 -59.11 19.08 31.54
C TYR A 847 -60.15 18.98 32.67
N PRO A 848 -60.33 20.06 33.44
CA PRO A 848 -61.44 20.16 34.38
C PRO A 848 -62.72 20.48 33.60
N ILE A 849 -63.82 19.82 33.93
CA ILE A 849 -65.10 19.98 33.20
C ILE A 849 -65.89 21.17 33.76
N ASP A 850 -65.84 21.37 35.08
CA ASP A 850 -66.48 22.51 35.74
C ASP A 850 -65.48 23.65 35.93
N ALA A 851 -65.84 24.83 35.41
CA ALA A 851 -65.02 26.03 35.52
C ALA A 851 -65.08 26.68 36.91
N ARG A 852 -66.13 26.48 37.72
CA ARG A 852 -66.44 27.41 38.84
C ARG A 852 -65.99 26.96 40.24
N SER A 853 -65.37 25.80 40.36
CA SER A 853 -64.95 25.24 41.65
C SER A 853 -63.52 24.72 41.60
N THR A 854 -62.88 24.55 42.77
CA THR A 854 -61.55 23.93 42.84
C THR A 854 -61.66 22.46 42.43
N GLN A 855 -60.89 22.08 41.42
CA GLN A 855 -60.84 20.73 40.88
C GLN A 855 -59.48 20.12 41.23
N LEU A 856 -59.49 18.92 41.83
CA LEU A 856 -58.27 18.20 42.19
C LEU A 856 -58.31 16.80 41.56
N ALA A 857 -57.18 16.34 41.07
CA ALA A 857 -56.97 14.95 40.69
C ALA A 857 -55.61 14.53 41.25
N PHE A 858 -55.54 13.46 42.02
CA PHE A 858 -54.29 13.05 42.68
C PHE A 858 -54.18 11.54 42.81
N LEU A 859 -52.97 11.09 43.11
CA LEU A 859 -52.62 9.69 43.32
C LEU A 859 -51.38 9.58 44.20
N SER A 860 -51.15 8.41 44.78
CA SER A 860 -49.94 8.13 45.57
C SER A 860 -48.80 7.65 44.68
N VAL A 861 -47.58 8.14 44.90
CA VAL A 861 -46.37 7.74 44.14
C VAL A 861 -45.39 6.91 44.95
N GLY A 862 -45.76 6.49 46.16
CA GLY A 862 -44.97 5.57 46.98
C GLY A 862 -43.68 6.15 47.58
N THR A 863 -43.41 7.45 47.39
CA THR A 863 -42.24 8.16 47.94
C THR A 863 -42.61 9.58 48.33
N THR A 864 -41.91 10.14 49.30
CA THR A 864 -42.02 11.54 49.74
C THR A 864 -41.06 12.47 49.00
N ASN A 865 -40.08 11.89 48.30
CA ASN A 865 -39.07 12.56 47.49
C ASN A 865 -39.30 12.23 46.01
N TYR A 866 -39.76 13.23 45.24
CA TYR A 866 -40.13 13.06 43.84
C TYR A 866 -40.03 14.35 43.05
N ASN A 867 -39.80 14.22 41.75
CA ASN A 867 -39.99 15.28 40.76
C ASN A 867 -41.32 15.03 40.06
N VAL A 868 -42.19 16.02 40.01
CA VAL A 868 -43.41 15.97 39.18
C VAL A 868 -43.32 17.01 38.08
N GLY A 869 -43.50 16.58 36.83
CA GLY A 869 -43.56 17.41 35.65
C GLY A 869 -44.95 17.37 35.03
N CYS A 870 -45.42 18.50 34.49
CA CYS A 870 -46.60 18.54 33.66
C CYS A 870 -46.51 19.71 32.66
N THR A 871 -46.94 19.46 31.44
CA THR A 871 -47.14 20.50 30.43
C THR A 871 -48.57 21.02 30.58
N MET A 872 -48.74 22.32 30.80
CA MET A 872 -50.06 22.88 31.05
C MET A 872 -50.24 24.24 30.39
N LYS A 873 -51.49 24.55 30.06
CA LYS A 873 -51.90 25.90 29.63
C LYS A 873 -53.10 26.37 30.45
N GLY A 874 -53.21 27.68 30.57
CA GLY A 874 -54.33 28.38 31.20
C GLY A 874 -54.81 29.52 30.32
N GLN A 875 -55.69 30.34 30.87
CA GLN A 875 -56.23 31.54 30.24
C GLN A 875 -56.20 32.69 31.22
N SER A 876 -55.74 33.83 30.74
CA SER A 876 -55.67 35.15 31.36
C SER A 876 -56.73 36.05 30.71
N ALA A 877 -58.00 35.63 30.74
CA ALA A 877 -59.06 36.13 29.84
C ALA A 877 -59.36 37.63 30.00
N ASP A 878 -59.10 38.19 31.17
CA ASP A 878 -58.88 39.60 31.47
C ASP A 878 -58.41 39.63 32.95
N GLY A 879 -57.87 40.73 33.48
CA GLY A 879 -57.31 40.75 34.85
C GLY A 879 -58.24 40.25 35.97
N SER A 880 -59.55 40.11 35.72
CA SER A 880 -60.58 39.59 36.63
C SER A 880 -61.06 38.16 36.36
N ASN A 881 -60.90 37.65 35.13
CA ASN A 881 -61.38 36.34 34.68
C ASN A 881 -60.20 35.48 34.21
N TYR A 882 -59.75 34.51 35.01
CA TYR A 882 -58.58 33.71 34.65
C TYR A 882 -58.51 32.36 35.36
N SER A 883 -57.89 31.39 34.67
CA SER A 883 -57.73 30.02 35.17
C SER A 883 -56.35 29.79 35.76
N LYS A 884 -56.29 28.97 36.79
CA LYS A 884 -55.08 28.65 37.54
C LYS A 884 -54.72 27.17 37.42
N PRO A 885 -54.10 26.73 36.32
CA PRO A 885 -53.53 25.39 36.24
C PRO A 885 -52.38 25.25 37.23
N GLY A 886 -52.28 24.09 37.86
CA GLY A 886 -51.22 23.83 38.83
C GLY A 886 -50.99 22.35 39.11
N ILE A 887 -49.92 22.11 39.85
CA ILE A 887 -49.51 20.80 40.35
C ILE A 887 -49.78 20.75 41.85
N LEU A 888 -50.52 19.73 42.28
CA LEU A 888 -50.80 19.41 43.67
C LEU A 888 -49.66 18.54 44.21
N ILE A 889 -49.15 18.84 45.39
CA ILE A 889 -48.05 18.10 46.03
C ILE A 889 -48.33 17.93 47.53
N LYS A 890 -47.79 16.85 48.12
CA LYS A 890 -47.97 16.49 49.54
C LYS A 890 -49.44 16.57 50.00
N TYR A 891 -50.37 16.03 49.21
CA TYR A 891 -51.80 16.05 49.53
C TYR A 891 -52.14 15.03 50.63
N ILE A 892 -52.89 15.44 51.64
CA ILE A 892 -53.44 14.56 52.68
C ILE A 892 -54.96 14.55 52.55
N ASP A 893 -55.55 15.74 52.58
CA ASP A 893 -57.00 15.95 52.44
C ASP A 893 -57.30 17.38 51.91
N LEU A 894 -58.58 17.73 51.81
CA LEU A 894 -59.03 19.04 51.31
C LEU A 894 -58.64 20.23 52.19
N ASN A 895 -58.27 19.98 53.44
CA ASN A 895 -57.82 20.96 54.42
C ASN A 895 -56.29 21.00 54.59
N ASN A 896 -55.58 19.99 54.09
CA ASN A 896 -54.16 19.80 54.28
C ASN A 896 -53.46 19.38 52.97
N HIS A 897 -52.86 20.34 52.26
CA HIS A 897 -52.06 20.08 51.05
C HIS A 897 -51.22 21.29 50.61
N PHE A 898 -50.24 21.05 49.73
CA PHE A 898 -49.52 22.10 48.99
C PHE A 898 -49.90 22.09 47.51
N TRP A 899 -49.78 23.24 46.85
CA TRP A 899 -49.85 23.31 45.40
C TRP A 899 -48.96 24.42 44.84
N VAL A 900 -48.60 24.22 43.59
CA VAL A 900 -47.90 25.19 42.76
C VAL A 900 -48.80 25.53 41.59
N GLU A 901 -49.09 26.80 41.36
CA GLU A 901 -50.01 27.22 40.29
C GLU A 901 -49.48 28.40 39.49
N LEU A 902 -49.90 28.47 38.22
CA LEU A 902 -49.81 29.66 37.39
C LEU A 902 -51.04 30.52 37.65
N THR A 903 -50.85 31.77 38.04
CA THR A 903 -51.91 32.80 38.00
C THR A 903 -51.76 33.64 36.74
N ASN A 904 -52.65 34.61 36.55
CA ASN A 904 -52.52 35.58 35.47
C ASN A 904 -51.28 36.49 35.58
N THR A 905 -50.62 36.57 36.75
CA THR A 905 -49.48 37.48 36.96
C THR A 905 -48.30 36.88 37.73
N ALA A 906 -48.39 35.64 38.22
CA ALA A 906 -47.33 35.02 39.00
C ALA A 906 -47.31 33.49 38.92
N ILE A 907 -46.17 32.91 39.29
CA ILE A 907 -46.08 31.52 39.75
C ILE A 907 -46.11 31.56 41.27
N LEU A 908 -46.92 30.71 41.90
CA LEU A 908 -47.09 30.67 43.36
C LEU A 908 -46.76 29.30 43.93
N ILE A 909 -46.13 29.26 45.10
CA ILE A 909 -46.19 28.11 46.02
C ILE A 909 -47.17 28.49 47.13
N THR A 910 -48.21 27.68 47.32
CA THR A 910 -49.24 27.90 48.34
C THR A 910 -49.47 26.62 49.13
N LYS A 911 -49.85 26.77 50.40
CA LYS A 911 -50.32 25.67 51.24
C LYS A 911 -51.73 25.89 51.73
N ARG A 912 -52.36 24.81 52.15
CA ARG A 912 -53.52 24.81 53.04
C ARG A 912 -53.20 23.92 54.23
N LEU A 913 -53.39 24.45 55.44
CA LEU A 913 -53.17 23.75 56.70
C LEU A 913 -54.38 24.04 57.60
N ASP A 914 -55.06 22.99 58.06
CA ASP A 914 -56.31 23.07 58.82
C ASP A 914 -57.38 23.94 58.16
N GLY A 915 -57.46 23.87 56.82
CA GLY A 915 -58.42 24.62 56.02
C GLY A 915 -58.00 26.05 55.68
N LEU A 916 -56.94 26.58 56.30
CA LEU A 916 -56.43 27.95 56.08
C LEU A 916 -55.41 27.96 54.94
N GLY A 917 -55.71 28.72 53.88
CA GLY A 917 -54.82 28.90 52.72
C GLY A 917 -53.79 30.01 52.94
N MET A 918 -52.51 29.75 52.65
CA MET A 918 -51.40 30.70 52.80
C MET A 918 -50.42 30.61 51.63
N GLN A 919 -50.16 31.75 50.98
CA GLN A 919 -49.10 31.85 49.97
C GLN A 919 -47.73 31.88 50.66
N LEU A 920 -46.79 31.09 50.15
CA LEU A 920 -45.47 30.89 50.75
C LEU A 920 -44.36 31.54 49.93
N ALA A 921 -44.44 31.45 48.61
CA ALA A 921 -43.49 32.06 47.69
C ALA A 921 -44.20 32.49 46.39
N SER A 922 -43.69 33.54 45.76
CA SER A 922 -44.24 34.08 44.51
C SER A 922 -43.14 34.71 43.67
N VAL A 923 -43.25 34.58 42.35
CA VAL A 923 -42.42 35.29 41.37
C VAL A 923 -43.31 35.77 40.23
N ALA A 924 -43.07 37.00 39.79
CA ALA A 924 -43.83 37.60 38.71
C ALA A 924 -43.66 36.78 37.42
N PHE A 925 -44.78 36.43 36.79
CA PHE A 925 -44.84 35.68 35.55
C PHE A 925 -46.23 35.83 34.93
N THR A 926 -46.31 36.38 33.73
CA THR A 926 -47.59 36.54 33.02
C THR A 926 -47.70 35.43 31.98
N PRO A 927 -48.55 34.40 32.18
CA PRO A 927 -48.78 33.39 31.16
C PRO A 927 -49.45 34.03 29.94
N VAL A 928 -49.11 33.51 28.77
CA VAL A 928 -49.75 33.87 27.50
C VAL A 928 -50.88 32.88 27.25
N ASP A 929 -52.04 33.38 26.84
CA ASP A 929 -53.21 32.57 26.51
C ASP A 929 -52.89 31.52 25.44
N ASP A 930 -53.41 30.32 25.63
CA ASP A 930 -53.20 29.16 24.75
C ASP A 930 -51.74 28.71 24.53
N VAL A 931 -50.79 29.23 25.31
CA VAL A 931 -49.39 28.78 25.29
C VAL A 931 -49.15 27.72 26.37
N TYR A 932 -48.48 26.64 26.00
CA TYR A 932 -48.08 25.59 26.93
C TYR A 932 -46.82 25.95 27.69
N PHE A 933 -46.84 25.68 28.99
CA PHE A 933 -45.70 25.81 29.87
C PHE A 933 -45.36 24.46 30.49
N LYS A 934 -44.07 24.13 30.52
CA LYS A 934 -43.56 22.91 31.18
C LYS A 934 -43.21 23.25 32.61
N MET A 935 -44.08 22.91 33.54
CA MET A 935 -43.81 23.08 34.97
C MET A 935 -43.24 21.79 35.55
N ARG A 936 -42.18 21.90 36.34
CA ARG A 936 -41.64 20.81 37.14
C ARG A 936 -41.49 21.24 38.59
N VAL A 937 -41.98 20.43 39.51
CA VAL A 937 -41.85 20.64 40.96
C VAL A 937 -41.02 19.50 41.54
N ALA A 938 -39.86 19.84 42.10
CA ALA A 938 -38.99 18.93 42.83
C ALA A 938 -39.32 19.01 44.32
N VAL A 939 -39.78 17.90 44.89
CA VAL A 939 -39.99 17.75 46.32
C VAL A 939 -38.87 16.86 46.83
N MET A 940 -37.86 17.44 47.47
CA MET A 940 -36.72 16.71 48.01
C MET A 940 -36.56 17.06 49.48
N ASP A 941 -36.74 16.06 50.32
CA ASP A 941 -36.77 16.14 51.78
C ASP A 941 -37.80 17.19 52.24
N ASN A 942 -37.29 18.31 52.77
CA ASN A 942 -38.08 19.41 53.29
C ASN A 942 -38.01 20.63 52.39
N VAL A 943 -37.68 20.48 51.10
CA VAL A 943 -37.59 21.58 50.14
C VAL A 943 -38.47 21.31 48.93
N ILE A 944 -39.24 22.32 48.53
CA ILE A 944 -40.03 22.37 47.30
C ILE A 944 -39.34 23.34 46.35
N SER A 945 -38.89 22.87 45.19
CA SER A 945 -38.29 23.72 44.14
C SER A 945 -39.12 23.66 42.87
N VAL A 946 -39.46 24.82 42.32
CA VAL A 946 -40.33 24.96 41.16
C VAL A 946 -39.52 25.46 39.97
N TYR A 947 -39.64 24.72 38.88
CA TYR A 947 -39.02 25.04 37.61
C TYR A 947 -40.11 25.32 36.57
N LEU A 948 -39.91 26.32 35.72
CA LEU A 948 -40.77 26.60 34.58
C LEU A 948 -39.91 26.66 33.31
N ASN A 949 -40.24 25.84 32.32
CA ASN A 949 -39.49 25.68 31.07
C ASN A 949 -37.99 25.35 31.29
N GLY A 950 -37.68 24.68 32.40
CA GLY A 950 -36.31 24.27 32.77
C GLY A 950 -35.63 25.18 33.79
N ASP A 951 -36.03 26.44 33.89
CA ASP A 951 -35.44 27.41 34.81
C ASP A 951 -35.98 27.26 36.23
N LEU A 952 -35.11 27.29 37.25
CA LEU A 952 -35.56 27.41 38.65
C LEU A 952 -36.20 28.78 38.86
N LYS A 953 -37.47 28.79 39.30
CA LYS A 953 -38.24 30.01 39.54
C LYS A 953 -38.51 30.26 41.02
N LEU A 954 -38.81 29.22 41.80
CA LEU A 954 -39.08 29.33 43.24
C LEU A 954 -38.43 28.19 44.01
N SER A 955 -38.10 28.43 45.28
CA SER A 955 -37.75 27.40 46.24
C SER A 955 -38.32 27.75 47.61
N TYR A 956 -38.86 26.76 48.32
CA TYR A 956 -39.42 26.91 49.66
C TYR A 956 -38.98 25.75 50.54
N LYS A 957 -38.50 26.07 51.75
CA LYS A 957 -38.15 25.08 52.77
C LYS A 957 -39.27 24.97 53.80
N LEU A 958 -39.75 23.75 54.02
CA LEU A 958 -40.79 23.44 54.99
C LEU A 958 -40.31 23.78 56.42
N THR A 959 -41.21 24.37 57.18
CA THR A 959 -41.09 24.59 58.62
C THR A 959 -41.23 23.29 59.40
N PRO A 960 -40.75 23.20 60.66
CA PRO A 960 -40.90 21.99 61.48
C PRO A 960 -42.36 21.49 61.58
N VAL A 961 -43.32 22.40 61.75
CA VAL A 961 -44.76 22.05 61.80
C VAL A 961 -45.23 21.42 60.49
N GLU A 962 -44.81 21.98 59.35
CA GLU A 962 -45.16 21.42 58.04
C GLU A 962 -44.49 20.07 57.79
N ILE A 963 -43.27 19.86 58.28
CA ILE A 963 -42.60 18.57 58.19
C ILE A 963 -43.37 17.52 58.99
N THR A 964 -43.83 17.86 60.20
CA THR A 964 -44.63 16.95 61.03
C THR A 964 -45.94 16.56 60.35
N VAL A 965 -46.63 17.51 59.72
CA VAL A 965 -47.93 17.25 59.08
C VAL A 965 -47.77 16.57 57.72
N PHE A 966 -46.88 17.09 56.86
CA PHE A 966 -46.80 16.72 55.45
C PHE A 966 -45.60 15.84 55.08
N GLY A 967 -44.68 15.60 56.01
CA GLY A 967 -43.42 14.90 55.76
C GLY A 967 -43.60 13.48 55.24
N SER A 968 -44.68 12.80 55.61
CA SER A 968 -45.03 11.44 55.17
C SER A 968 -45.93 11.40 53.94
N SER A 969 -46.45 12.52 53.44
CA SER A 969 -47.38 12.51 52.31
C SER A 969 -46.67 12.16 51.00
N GLN A 970 -47.27 11.20 50.29
CA GLN A 970 -46.79 10.67 49.01
C GLN A 970 -47.74 11.01 47.85
N ASN A 971 -48.78 11.81 48.10
CA ASN A 971 -49.77 12.12 47.08
C ASN A 971 -49.38 13.36 46.28
N VAL A 972 -49.56 13.26 44.96
CA VAL A 972 -49.25 14.29 43.97
C VAL A 972 -50.31 14.26 42.88
N GLY A 973 -50.49 15.38 42.15
CA GLY A 973 -51.46 15.41 41.08
C GLY A 973 -51.65 16.75 40.41
N LEU A 974 -52.81 16.92 39.80
CA LEU A 974 -53.25 18.11 39.09
C LEU A 974 -54.21 18.92 39.94
N ARG A 975 -54.14 20.23 39.78
CA ARG A 975 -55.08 21.16 40.39
C ARG A 975 -55.51 22.20 39.36
N HIS A 976 -56.78 22.52 39.39
CA HIS A 976 -57.32 23.68 38.69
C HIS A 976 -58.24 24.49 39.60
N ARG A 977 -58.22 25.81 39.40
CA ARG A 977 -59.24 26.72 39.92
C ARG A 977 -59.42 27.87 38.93
N SER A 978 -60.65 28.32 38.71
CA SER A 978 -60.90 29.57 38.00
C SER A 978 -61.28 30.71 38.93
N VAL A 979 -61.05 31.93 38.48
CA VAL A 979 -61.51 33.18 39.08
C VAL A 979 -62.36 33.89 38.02
N GLY A 980 -63.54 34.39 38.42
CA GLY A 980 -64.44 35.10 37.52
C GLY A 980 -65.31 34.20 36.63
N THR A 981 -65.74 34.72 35.48
CA THR A 981 -66.55 34.02 34.47
C THR A 981 -65.65 33.50 33.36
N ILE A 982 -65.41 32.19 33.33
CA ILE A 982 -64.63 31.51 32.29
C ILE A 982 -65.56 30.60 31.49
N SER A 983 -65.22 30.34 30.23
CA SER A 983 -65.93 29.36 29.40
C SER A 983 -66.01 27.99 30.10
N THR A 984 -67.10 27.25 29.87
CA THR A 984 -67.25 25.87 30.34
C THR A 984 -67.28 24.93 29.12
N PRO A 985 -66.31 24.02 28.98
CA PRO A 985 -65.21 23.76 29.90
C PRO A 985 -64.14 24.89 29.88
N PRO A 986 -63.43 25.10 31.00
CA PRO A 986 -62.32 26.05 31.05
C PRO A 986 -61.26 25.64 30.01
N PRO A 987 -60.53 26.59 29.40
CA PRO A 987 -59.48 26.29 28.41
C PRO A 987 -58.21 25.70 29.05
N THR A 988 -58.21 25.48 30.38
CA THR A 988 -57.12 24.79 31.06
C THR A 988 -56.94 23.38 30.51
N ARG A 989 -55.71 23.07 30.12
CA ARG A 989 -55.32 21.74 29.63
C ARG A 989 -54.04 21.29 30.31
N PHE A 990 -53.95 19.99 30.56
CA PHE A 990 -52.79 19.32 31.14
C PHE A 990 -52.40 18.16 30.23
N ASN A 991 -51.10 18.03 29.98
CA ASN A 991 -50.51 16.98 29.16
C ASN A 991 -49.15 16.57 29.74
N ASN A 992 -48.70 15.34 29.45
CA ASN A 992 -47.42 14.78 29.85
C ASN A 992 -47.18 14.90 31.37
N PHE A 993 -48.14 14.42 32.17
CA PHE A 993 -47.97 14.33 33.61
C PHE A 993 -47.02 13.19 33.94
N VAL A 994 -45.88 13.50 34.54
CA VAL A 994 -44.82 12.54 34.87
C VAL A 994 -44.35 12.75 36.29
N VAL A 995 -44.18 11.65 37.03
CA VAL A 995 -43.56 11.67 38.36
C VAL A 995 -42.35 10.76 38.36
N GLU A 996 -41.21 11.29 38.78
CA GLU A 996 -39.93 10.59 38.86
C GLU A 996 -39.49 10.50 40.32
N ARG A 997 -38.81 9.41 40.67
CA ARG A 997 -38.07 9.34 41.93
C ARG A 997 -36.84 10.25 41.81
N ILE A 998 -36.60 11.08 42.84
CA ILE A 998 -35.34 11.83 43.00
C ILE A 998 -34.27 10.90 43.56
#